data_AF-A0AA36MXQ0-F1
#
_entry.id   AF-A0AA36MXQ0-F1
#
_cell.length_a   1.000
_cell.length_b   1.000
_cell.length_c   1.000
_cell.angle_alpha   90.00
_cell.angle_beta   90.00
_cell.angle_gamma   90.00
#
_symmetry.space_group_name_H-M   'P 1'
#
loop_
_entity.id
_entity.type
_entity.pdbx_description
1 polymer ?
#
loop_
_entity_poly.entity_id
_entity_poly.type
_entity_poly.pdbx_seq_one_letter_code
_entity_poly.pdbx_strand_id
1 'polypeptide(L)'
;NSHGDDADQDQKPRYVPLPSRDCIGAARAAEHGLCSRSSWAEGAKRHPLHAGVARRAGAAQEDNSGQDRRDLEEVVAEADRVLEDNGTVKETKAVLRKAQKIYPGKWTLSGKKDELQQKLREFVEEAKATKKGLEEDSHRAQVTSWHPGRGGVASRASPQQDCWQDWLAKSREEVEGFKKAQVSSWAEAVLIDGGLEADDELIQQTVTALQQQGVTGKSLLELTLEQMMQDGIPRGPAVLLTKKIQLLQEPQVTEQVVTAKDFNIAACLRPSDGDRPKRFLELDSCVDDCMQAVQDNLPLVTKSTKPRVPPAMLSRCMRGGKTTMLCKVFDRLKKEEKLPIFISFNGDSLVSKLDGEKVLDTMLRAIAVSLMKNKPADKKDAQRVRCSEKALKAYLADKQDVVLVVDELNVLLKANPTDGHQDVGRFLREMFLDPAGRHLVFSTHIPTSAGLDQVLGKGEGSSRTAIPIKMPRCAEVQRLRGMHPNCAALTPLEAVCFGYIPSLIYSVKTGDLDLKERFREIIPAAESELPILAKSFLSESFLSEFFTGERGPDHDPVRAFDALTESPKRGQIRWILAYVGQMCCYLGWKQVGAWIEELPSWSGKVESGQDWETVLLVALCLRCYEAKYSEPHELLGLAKGALRPAAVYVEKVPQENSTNPEVILAWWKGQPIDTYPYIAVLSPTFSKTEIVDAMWVYQKDATASCLVRGMQAKLGSAYPKQNMPLGMLGLLFRGQAPDTTRNLERQRWKYLTASEIQSFLGKSLTAACPAHWPNVTP
;
A
#
# COMPACT_ATOMS: atom_id res chain seq x y z
N ASN A 1 -29.76 -1.11 -61.58
CA ASN A 1 -28.68 -1.20 -62.59
C ASN A 1 -27.70 -2.22 -62.06
N SER A 2 -27.84 -3.51 -62.34
CA SER A 2 -27.69 -4.29 -63.61
C SER A 2 -26.68 -5.38 -63.23
N HIS A 3 -27.15 -6.60 -62.90
CA HIS A 3 -27.23 -7.77 -63.79
C HIS A 3 -25.86 -8.39 -64.13
N GLY A 4 -25.76 -9.69 -63.87
CA GLY A 4 -24.62 -10.55 -64.18
C GLY A 4 -24.85 -11.94 -63.59
N ASP A 5 -25.62 -12.74 -64.33
CA ASP A 5 -25.96 -14.15 -64.07
C ASP A 5 -24.82 -15.12 -64.43
N ASP A 6 -24.92 -16.30 -63.81
CA ASP A 6 -24.55 -17.66 -64.26
C ASP A 6 -23.11 -18.05 -64.61
N ALA A 7 -22.59 -19.03 -63.85
CA ALA A 7 -22.08 -20.28 -64.41
C ALA A 7 -21.92 -21.37 -63.33
N ASP A 8 -22.75 -22.41 -63.43
CA ASP A 8 -22.55 -23.75 -62.86
C ASP A 8 -21.24 -24.38 -63.35
N GLN A 9 -20.54 -25.10 -62.47
CA GLN A 9 -19.82 -26.33 -62.86
C GLN A 9 -19.53 -27.26 -61.67
N ASP A 10 -20.15 -28.43 -61.74
CA ASP A 10 -19.89 -29.67 -61.00
C ASP A 10 -18.41 -30.02 -60.89
N GLN A 11 -17.93 -30.33 -59.68
CA GLN A 11 -16.83 -31.29 -59.49
C GLN A 11 -17.07 -32.22 -58.29
N LYS A 12 -17.28 -33.51 -58.63
CA LYS A 12 -17.28 -34.68 -57.75
C LYS A 12 -15.90 -34.87 -57.07
N PRO A 13 -15.86 -35.47 -55.86
CA PRO A 13 -14.62 -35.72 -55.14
C PRO A 13 -13.82 -36.89 -55.72
N ARG A 14 -12.51 -36.69 -55.89
CA ARG A 14 -11.55 -37.75 -56.25
C ARG A 14 -11.21 -38.61 -55.03
N TYR A 15 -11.47 -39.91 -55.19
CA TYR A 15 -10.90 -41.03 -54.44
C TYR A 15 -9.37 -41.09 -54.62
N VAL A 16 -8.61 -41.28 -53.53
CA VAL A 16 -7.22 -41.75 -53.53
C VAL A 16 -7.03 -42.71 -52.33
N PRO A 17 -6.30 -43.83 -52.46
CA PRO A 17 -6.58 -45.08 -51.77
C PRO A 17 -5.75 -45.33 -50.49
N LEU A 18 -6.26 -46.28 -49.70
CA LEU A 18 -5.58 -46.95 -48.59
C LEU A 18 -4.28 -47.66 -49.04
N PRO A 19 -3.23 -47.70 -48.21
CA PRO A 19 -2.24 -48.77 -48.23
C PRO A 19 -2.64 -49.91 -47.29
N SER A 20 -2.49 -51.11 -47.81
CA SER A 20 -2.71 -52.40 -47.17
C SER A 20 -1.61 -52.80 -46.18
N ARG A 21 -2.02 -53.75 -45.32
CA ARG A 21 -1.26 -54.55 -44.34
C ARG A 21 -0.04 -55.29 -44.90
N ASP A 22 0.97 -55.44 -44.03
CA ASP A 22 1.62 -56.69 -43.55
C ASP A 22 2.95 -56.26 -42.86
N CYS A 23 3.42 -56.74 -41.69
CA CYS A 23 3.32 -57.97 -40.91
C CYS A 23 3.33 -57.62 -39.39
N ILE A 24 2.46 -58.17 -38.53
CA ILE A 24 2.56 -59.41 -37.72
C ILE A 24 3.62 -59.39 -36.59
N GLY A 25 3.11 -59.52 -35.36
CA GLY A 25 3.71 -60.21 -34.20
C GLY A 25 4.30 -59.30 -33.11
N ALA A 26 3.97 -59.40 -31.82
CA ALA A 26 3.07 -60.25 -31.06
C ALA A 26 2.82 -59.61 -29.69
N ALA A 27 1.68 -59.91 -29.08
CA ALA A 27 1.28 -59.45 -27.76
C ALA A 27 1.42 -60.56 -26.69
N ARG A 28 1.64 -60.13 -25.44
CA ARG A 28 1.29 -60.74 -24.14
C ARG A 28 2.08 -61.95 -23.61
N ALA A 29 2.74 -61.70 -22.48
CA ALA A 29 2.81 -62.46 -21.21
C ALA A 29 3.80 -61.69 -20.29
N ALA A 30 3.71 -61.53 -18.96
CA ALA A 30 2.85 -62.08 -17.92
C ALA A 30 2.90 -61.15 -16.69
N GLU A 31 1.92 -61.33 -15.82
CA GLU A 31 1.87 -60.88 -14.43
C GLU A 31 2.95 -61.54 -13.55
N HIS A 32 3.09 -60.97 -12.35
CA HIS A 32 3.83 -61.42 -11.16
C HIS A 32 5.28 -60.96 -10.97
N GLY A 33 5.50 -60.34 -9.80
CA GLY A 33 6.61 -60.75 -8.94
C GLY A 33 7.73 -59.73 -8.73
N LEU A 34 7.52 -58.87 -7.73
CA LEU A 34 8.44 -58.60 -6.62
C LEU A 34 9.96 -58.84 -6.82
N CYS A 35 10.70 -57.77 -6.48
CA CYS A 35 11.94 -57.78 -5.70
C CYS A 35 13.23 -58.31 -6.36
N SER A 36 14.16 -57.41 -6.70
CA SER A 36 15.32 -57.12 -5.82
C SER A 36 16.41 -56.34 -6.56
N ARG A 37 17.08 -55.48 -5.81
CA ARG A 37 18.32 -54.78 -6.17
C ARG A 37 19.44 -55.80 -6.33
N SER A 38 20.29 -55.65 -7.34
CA SER A 38 21.75 -55.44 -7.16
C SER A 38 22.54 -55.63 -8.46
N SER A 39 23.68 -54.94 -8.47
CA SER A 39 24.80 -55.04 -9.42
C SER A 39 24.55 -54.45 -10.80
N TRP A 40 25.43 -53.56 -11.23
CA TRP A 40 26.15 -53.57 -12.50
C TRP A 40 27.09 -52.36 -12.44
N ALA A 41 28.28 -52.63 -11.88
CA ALA A 41 29.47 -51.83 -12.12
C ALA A 41 30.31 -52.64 -13.12
N GLU A 42 30.58 -52.08 -14.29
CA GLU A 42 31.88 -52.08 -14.98
C GLU A 42 31.72 -51.66 -16.44
N GLY A 43 32.66 -50.83 -16.91
CA GLY A 43 33.01 -50.75 -18.33
C GLY A 43 32.85 -49.38 -18.98
N ALA A 44 33.84 -48.49 -18.80
CA ALA A 44 34.63 -47.95 -19.92
C ALA A 44 35.63 -46.87 -19.45
N LYS A 45 36.91 -47.13 -19.67
CA LYS A 45 38.04 -46.19 -19.55
C LYS A 45 38.38 -45.58 -20.92
N ARG A 46 38.92 -44.34 -20.90
CA ARG A 46 39.86 -43.63 -21.83
C ARG A 46 39.35 -42.19 -22.04
N HIS A 47 40.07 -41.07 -21.87
CA HIS A 47 41.49 -40.71 -21.65
C HIS A 47 41.54 -39.33 -20.88
N PRO A 48 42.70 -38.86 -20.41
CA PRO A 48 42.87 -37.87 -19.32
C PRO A 48 43.06 -36.43 -19.80
N LEU A 49 42.83 -35.46 -18.90
CA LEU A 49 43.69 -34.27 -18.69
C LEU A 49 43.16 -33.45 -17.49
N HIS A 50 44.10 -32.88 -16.73
CA HIS A 50 43.96 -31.97 -15.57
C HIS A 50 43.52 -32.56 -14.21
N ALA A 51 44.53 -33.03 -13.45
CA ALA A 51 44.50 -33.13 -12.00
C ALA A 51 45.51 -32.13 -11.40
N GLY A 52 45.03 -31.20 -10.59
CA GLY A 52 45.84 -30.32 -9.78
C GLY A 52 44.96 -29.26 -9.12
N VAL A 53 44.88 -29.29 -7.79
CA VAL A 53 44.11 -28.37 -6.91
C VAL A 53 42.68 -28.82 -6.57
N ALA A 54 42.52 -29.93 -5.83
CA ALA A 54 41.35 -30.17 -4.95
C ALA A 54 41.54 -31.39 -4.03
N ARG A 55 42.59 -31.44 -3.19
CA ARG A 55 42.74 -32.50 -2.15
C ARG A 55 43.22 -32.01 -0.79
N ARG A 56 42.86 -30.78 -0.40
CA ARG A 56 43.08 -30.30 0.98
C ARG A 56 41.88 -29.63 1.66
N ALA A 57 40.69 -29.67 1.07
CA ALA A 57 39.47 -29.10 1.68
C ALA A 57 38.54 -30.14 2.33
N GLY A 58 38.74 -31.44 2.10
CA GLY A 58 37.78 -32.48 2.48
C GLY A 58 37.96 -33.13 3.85
N ALA A 59 39.01 -32.81 4.61
CA ALA A 59 39.32 -33.49 5.88
C ALA A 59 39.12 -32.62 7.13
N ALA A 60 38.75 -31.34 6.98
CA ALA A 60 38.52 -30.43 8.10
C ALA A 60 37.02 -30.14 8.35
N GLN A 61 36.11 -30.80 7.64
CA GLN A 61 34.69 -30.46 7.62
C GLN A 61 33.77 -31.47 8.35
N GLU A 62 34.30 -32.62 8.77
CA GLU A 62 33.50 -33.62 9.51
C GLU A 62 33.53 -33.41 11.04
N ASP A 63 34.61 -32.84 11.61
CA ASP A 63 34.75 -32.68 13.07
C ASP A 63 33.89 -31.57 13.71
N ASN A 64 33.52 -30.52 12.96
CA ASN A 64 32.68 -29.43 13.51
C ASN A 64 31.19 -29.78 13.61
N SER A 65 30.73 -30.85 12.93
CA SER A 65 29.31 -31.20 12.90
C SER A 65 28.78 -31.78 14.22
N GLY A 66 29.67 -32.35 15.04
CA GLY A 66 29.31 -32.91 16.35
C GLY A 66 29.26 -31.89 17.49
N GLN A 67 29.94 -30.76 17.36
CA GLN A 67 29.91 -29.67 18.35
C GLN A 67 28.69 -28.77 18.11
N ASP A 68 28.46 -28.36 16.86
CA ASP A 68 27.30 -27.54 16.47
C ASP A 68 25.97 -28.20 16.87
N ARG A 69 25.89 -29.54 16.80
CA ARG A 69 24.71 -30.29 17.21
C ARG A 69 24.51 -30.31 18.72
N ARG A 70 25.57 -30.46 19.51
CA ARG A 70 25.49 -30.46 20.99
C ARG A 70 25.09 -29.09 21.52
N ASP A 71 25.67 -28.03 20.96
CA ASP A 71 25.38 -26.66 21.33
C ASP A 71 23.92 -26.27 20.97
N LEU A 72 23.39 -26.78 19.85
CA LEU A 72 21.99 -26.59 19.49
C LEU A 72 21.04 -27.37 20.40
N GLU A 73 21.39 -28.61 20.77
CA GLU A 73 20.64 -29.42 21.72
C GLU A 73 20.61 -28.78 23.13
N GLU A 74 21.69 -28.13 23.55
CA GLU A 74 21.77 -27.36 24.81
C GLU A 74 20.84 -26.13 24.80
N VAL A 75 20.83 -25.36 23.69
CA VAL A 75 19.94 -24.19 23.54
C VAL A 75 18.46 -24.59 23.49
N VAL A 76 18.14 -25.74 22.90
CA VAL A 76 16.78 -26.29 22.91
C VAL A 76 16.38 -26.73 24.33
N ALA A 77 17.27 -27.39 25.06
CA ALA A 77 17.03 -27.78 26.45
C ALA A 77 16.89 -26.58 27.41
N GLU A 78 17.58 -25.47 27.13
CA GLU A 78 17.43 -24.21 27.87
C GLU A 78 16.09 -23.54 27.56
N ALA A 79 15.64 -23.56 26.30
CA ALA A 79 14.32 -23.05 25.92
C ALA A 79 13.17 -23.87 26.54
N ASP A 80 13.29 -25.20 26.57
CA ASP A 80 12.31 -26.08 27.22
C ASP A 80 12.28 -25.85 28.75
N ARG A 81 13.43 -25.68 29.41
CA ARG A 81 13.48 -25.33 30.85
C ARG A 81 12.79 -23.99 31.16
N VAL A 82 13.03 -22.96 30.35
CA VAL A 82 12.37 -21.65 30.51
C VAL A 82 10.86 -21.77 30.35
N LEU A 83 10.37 -22.66 29.49
CA LEU A 83 8.93 -22.92 29.34
C LEU A 83 8.35 -23.73 30.51
N GLU A 84 9.08 -24.70 31.05
CA GLU A 84 8.66 -25.51 32.20
C GLU A 84 8.62 -24.72 33.52
N ASP A 85 9.51 -23.73 33.68
CA ASP A 85 9.60 -22.88 34.89
C ASP A 85 8.65 -21.66 34.86
N ASN A 86 7.63 -21.65 33.98
CA ASN A 86 6.71 -20.51 33.74
C ASN A 86 7.42 -19.20 33.32
N GLY A 87 8.54 -19.30 32.61
CA GLY A 87 9.24 -18.14 32.07
C GLY A 87 8.37 -17.32 31.11
N THR A 88 8.68 -16.04 30.99
CA THR A 88 7.93 -15.11 30.15
C THR A 88 8.17 -15.37 28.66
N VAL A 89 7.17 -15.05 27.82
CA VAL A 89 7.31 -15.08 26.34
C VAL A 89 8.51 -14.25 25.85
N LYS A 90 8.92 -13.23 26.61
CA LYS A 90 10.08 -12.37 26.35
C LYS A 90 11.40 -13.15 26.53
N GLU A 91 11.51 -13.96 27.58
CA GLU A 91 12.69 -14.80 27.88
C GLU A 91 12.85 -15.93 26.87
N THR A 92 11.77 -16.66 26.53
CA THR A 92 11.82 -17.70 25.49
C THR A 92 12.22 -17.12 24.13
N LYS A 93 11.72 -15.93 23.77
CA LYS A 93 12.13 -15.23 22.53
C LYS A 93 13.58 -14.77 22.58
N ALA A 94 14.11 -14.42 23.75
CA ALA A 94 15.51 -14.04 23.91
C ALA A 94 16.45 -15.24 23.69
N VAL A 95 16.10 -16.41 24.23
CA VAL A 95 16.84 -17.67 24.02
C VAL A 95 16.84 -18.06 22.53
N LEU A 96 15.69 -17.99 21.85
CA LEU A 96 15.57 -18.29 20.42
C LEU A 96 16.34 -17.29 19.52
N ARG A 97 16.38 -16.01 19.90
CA ARG A 97 17.18 -14.98 19.18
C ARG A 97 18.69 -15.19 19.38
N LYS A 98 19.11 -15.61 20.58
CA LYS A 98 20.50 -16.00 20.86
C LYS A 98 20.90 -17.18 19.96
N ALA A 99 20.03 -18.18 19.83
CA ALA A 99 20.21 -19.33 18.93
C ALA A 99 20.38 -18.92 17.45
N GLN A 100 19.51 -18.02 16.96
CA GLN A 100 19.56 -17.52 15.58
C GLN A 100 20.82 -16.71 15.28
N LYS A 101 21.32 -15.97 16.27
CA LYS A 101 22.51 -15.14 16.12
C LYS A 101 23.80 -15.96 16.07
N ILE A 102 23.83 -17.11 16.77
CA ILE A 102 24.97 -18.02 16.80
C ILE A 102 25.03 -18.86 15.51
N TYR A 103 23.89 -19.21 14.90
CA TYR A 103 23.83 -20.04 13.70
C TYR A 103 23.10 -19.39 12.51
N PRO A 104 23.64 -18.28 11.94
CA PRO A 104 23.05 -17.64 10.78
C PRO A 104 23.37 -18.44 9.51
N GLY A 105 22.52 -19.41 9.16
CA GLY A 105 22.53 -19.99 7.81
C GLY A 105 22.42 -21.51 7.67
N LYS A 106 22.28 -22.28 8.75
CA LYS A 106 22.03 -23.73 8.68
C LYS A 106 21.01 -24.19 9.72
N TRP A 107 19.74 -24.03 9.40
CA TRP A 107 18.63 -24.60 10.17
C TRP A 107 17.81 -25.51 9.24
N THR A 108 18.26 -26.74 9.05
CA THR A 108 17.54 -27.77 8.25
C THR A 108 17.07 -28.95 9.12
N LEU A 109 16.74 -28.70 10.39
CA LEU A 109 15.97 -29.62 11.21
C LEU A 109 14.54 -29.05 11.33
N SER A 110 13.74 -29.22 10.28
CA SER A 110 12.38 -28.66 10.20
C SER A 110 11.48 -29.13 11.34
N GLY A 111 11.62 -30.40 11.78
CA GLY A 111 10.74 -30.98 12.81
C GLY A 111 10.77 -30.27 14.17
N LYS A 112 11.95 -30.04 14.78
CA LYS A 112 12.05 -29.47 16.14
C LYS A 112 11.74 -27.97 16.20
N LYS A 113 12.01 -27.23 15.13
CA LYS A 113 11.67 -25.81 15.04
C LYS A 113 10.15 -25.62 15.00
N ASP A 114 9.48 -26.42 14.18
CA ASP A 114 8.04 -26.35 14.05
C ASP A 114 7.36 -26.79 15.35
N GLU A 115 7.92 -27.79 16.04
CA GLU A 115 7.48 -28.22 17.38
C GLU A 115 7.65 -27.12 18.45
N LEU A 116 8.79 -26.44 18.52
CA LEU A 116 9.00 -25.32 19.45
C LEU A 116 8.12 -24.11 19.12
N GLN A 117 7.91 -23.82 17.83
CA GLN A 117 6.99 -22.76 17.39
C GLN A 117 5.53 -23.13 17.65
N GLN A 118 5.17 -24.41 17.59
CA GLN A 118 3.87 -24.94 17.97
C GLN A 118 3.65 -24.77 19.49
N LYS A 119 4.59 -25.26 20.32
CA LYS A 119 4.54 -25.12 21.79
C LYS A 119 4.45 -23.64 22.24
N LEU A 120 5.21 -22.75 21.61
CA LEU A 120 5.15 -21.32 21.90
C LEU A 120 3.79 -20.70 21.51
N ARG A 121 3.16 -21.18 20.42
CA ARG A 121 1.81 -20.74 20.04
C ARG A 121 0.76 -21.23 21.03
N GLU A 122 0.84 -22.48 21.44
CA GLU A 122 -0.07 -23.09 22.44
C GLU A 122 0.05 -22.35 23.78
N PHE A 123 1.27 -22.09 24.26
CA PHE A 123 1.52 -21.31 25.48
C PHE A 123 0.97 -19.88 25.41
N VAL A 124 1.10 -19.21 24.27
CA VAL A 124 0.55 -17.85 24.07
C VAL A 124 -0.98 -17.85 24.09
N GLU A 125 -1.62 -18.87 23.52
CA GLU A 125 -3.09 -18.99 23.55
C GLU A 125 -3.60 -19.36 24.95
N GLU A 126 -2.89 -20.20 25.69
CA GLU A 126 -3.19 -20.52 27.08
C GLU A 126 -3.06 -19.28 27.99
N ALA A 127 -1.99 -18.49 27.83
CA ALA A 127 -1.81 -17.23 28.56
C ALA A 127 -2.92 -16.20 28.24
N LYS A 128 -3.38 -16.15 26.99
CA LYS A 128 -4.53 -15.30 26.60
C LYS A 128 -5.84 -15.78 27.23
N ALA A 129 -6.07 -17.09 27.26
CA ALA A 129 -7.26 -17.68 27.89
C ALA A 129 -7.29 -17.37 29.40
N THR A 130 -6.15 -17.50 30.08
CA THR A 130 -6.01 -17.15 31.50
C THR A 130 -6.23 -15.66 31.76
N LYS A 131 -5.68 -14.77 30.91
CA LYS A 131 -5.93 -13.33 30.99
C LYS A 131 -7.41 -12.99 30.80
N LYS A 132 -8.07 -13.63 29.82
CA LYS A 132 -9.51 -13.44 29.57
C LYS A 132 -10.36 -13.93 30.75
N GLY A 133 -9.99 -15.05 31.39
CA GLY A 133 -10.64 -15.52 32.61
C GLY A 133 -10.49 -14.54 33.78
N LEU A 134 -9.30 -13.95 33.95
CA LEU A 134 -9.05 -12.92 34.98
C LEU A 134 -9.82 -11.62 34.71
N GLU A 135 -9.96 -11.22 33.44
CA GLU A 135 -10.75 -10.05 33.04
C GLU A 135 -12.26 -10.30 33.21
N GLU A 136 -12.74 -11.50 32.91
CA GLU A 136 -14.13 -11.91 33.14
C GLU A 136 -14.47 -12.01 34.64
N ASP A 137 -13.55 -12.52 35.46
CA ASP A 137 -13.70 -12.54 36.93
C ASP A 137 -13.61 -11.14 37.54
N SER A 138 -12.77 -10.25 36.99
CA SER A 138 -12.72 -8.84 37.38
C SER A 138 -14.03 -8.10 37.04
N HIS A 139 -14.59 -8.37 35.86
CA HIS A 139 -15.91 -7.85 35.48
C HIS A 139 -17.05 -8.44 36.33
N ARG A 140 -16.95 -9.72 36.71
CA ARG A 140 -17.94 -10.38 37.59
C ARG A 140 -17.88 -9.85 39.03
N ALA A 141 -16.70 -9.47 39.51
CA ALA A 141 -16.50 -8.80 40.77
C ALA A 141 -17.02 -7.35 40.76
N GLN A 142 -16.97 -6.65 39.61
CA GLN A 142 -17.55 -5.30 39.46
C GLN A 142 -19.08 -5.28 39.31
N VAL A 143 -19.68 -6.32 38.72
CA VAL A 143 -21.13 -6.39 38.46
C VAL A 143 -21.94 -6.84 39.69
N THR A 144 -21.30 -7.43 40.71
CA THR A 144 -21.99 -7.90 41.93
C THR A 144 -22.12 -6.85 43.03
N SER A 145 -21.67 -5.60 42.83
CA SER A 145 -21.72 -4.55 43.86
C SER A 145 -22.69 -3.39 43.56
N TRP A 146 -23.95 -3.66 43.21
CA TRP A 146 -25.00 -2.63 43.13
C TRP A 146 -26.33 -3.10 43.74
N HIS A 147 -26.49 -2.86 45.05
CA HIS A 147 -27.79 -2.79 45.75
C HIS A 147 -27.78 -1.58 46.72
N PRO A 148 -28.82 -0.73 46.75
CA PRO A 148 -28.85 0.45 47.59
C PRO A 148 -29.44 0.11 48.96
N GLY A 149 -28.62 0.10 50.02
CA GLY A 149 -29.12 -0.09 51.38
C GLY A 149 -28.06 0.03 52.47
N ARG A 150 -28.10 1.16 53.19
CA ARG A 150 -27.64 1.45 54.56
C ARG A 150 -26.35 0.77 55.09
N GLY A 151 -25.43 1.63 55.56
CA GLY A 151 -24.45 1.28 56.58
C GLY A 151 -23.02 1.42 56.08
N GLY A 152 -22.30 2.41 56.60
CA GLY A 152 -20.99 2.79 56.10
C GLY A 152 -19.90 1.74 56.32
N VAL A 153 -19.00 1.65 55.35
CA VAL A 153 -17.55 1.45 55.53
C VAL A 153 -16.86 2.20 54.40
N ALA A 154 -15.92 3.08 54.74
CA ALA A 154 -15.14 3.85 53.79
C ALA A 154 -14.25 2.95 52.93
N SER A 155 -14.52 2.85 51.63
CA SER A 155 -13.60 2.27 50.65
C SER A 155 -12.65 3.38 50.17
N ARG A 156 -11.35 3.23 50.45
CA ARG A 156 -10.28 4.10 49.96
C ARG A 156 -10.15 3.96 48.45
N ALA A 157 -10.64 4.95 47.70
CA ALA A 157 -10.18 5.18 46.33
C ALA A 157 -8.71 5.65 46.37
N SER A 158 -7.85 5.08 45.52
CA SER A 158 -6.43 5.45 45.40
C SER A 158 -6.30 6.87 44.79
N PRO A 159 -5.68 7.85 45.48
CA PRO A 159 -5.55 9.22 45.00
C PRO A 159 -4.39 9.50 44.02
N GLN A 160 -3.72 8.48 43.46
CA GLN A 160 -2.38 8.69 42.87
C GLN A 160 -2.31 8.86 41.34
N GLN A 161 -3.40 8.66 40.59
CA GLN A 161 -3.32 8.68 39.12
C GLN A 161 -3.24 10.09 38.51
N ASP A 162 -3.65 11.13 39.25
CA ASP A 162 -3.55 12.55 38.82
C ASP A 162 -2.14 13.16 39.06
N CYS A 163 -1.24 12.45 39.73
CA CYS A 163 0.06 12.99 40.20
C CYS A 163 1.13 13.13 39.11
N TRP A 164 1.21 12.20 38.16
CA TRP A 164 2.37 12.12 37.26
C TRP A 164 2.30 13.09 36.06
N GLN A 165 1.09 13.44 35.58
CA GLN A 165 0.90 14.47 34.57
C GLN A 165 1.39 15.84 35.07
N ASP A 166 1.14 16.14 36.34
CA ASP A 166 1.65 17.34 37.00
C ASP A 166 3.18 17.38 37.05
N TRP A 167 3.85 16.22 37.18
CA TRP A 167 5.31 16.13 37.12
C TRP A 167 5.85 16.37 35.71
N LEU A 168 5.17 15.87 34.67
CA LEU A 168 5.60 16.05 33.28
C LEU A 168 5.49 17.49 32.79
N ALA A 169 4.59 18.28 33.40
CA ALA A 169 4.36 19.69 33.10
C ALA A 169 5.36 20.64 33.76
N LYS A 170 6.28 20.14 34.58
CA LYS A 170 7.21 20.96 35.37
C LYS A 170 8.22 21.68 34.47
N SER A 171 8.40 22.97 34.70
CA SER A 171 9.38 23.79 33.99
C SER A 171 10.81 23.42 34.39
N ARG A 172 11.80 23.86 33.60
CA ARG A 172 13.21 23.71 33.95
C ARG A 172 13.53 24.26 35.33
N GLU A 173 13.02 25.45 35.66
CA GLU A 173 13.26 26.13 36.94
C GLU A 173 12.63 25.35 38.10
N GLU A 174 11.44 24.77 37.89
CA GLU A 174 10.80 23.90 38.89
C GLU A 174 11.62 22.62 39.09
N VAL A 175 12.03 21.96 38.01
CA VAL A 175 12.84 20.73 38.05
C VAL A 175 14.20 21.00 38.69
N GLU A 176 14.85 22.13 38.39
CA GLU A 176 16.12 22.52 39.00
C GLU A 176 16.01 22.61 40.53
N GLY A 177 14.85 23.04 41.03
CA GLY A 177 14.52 23.10 42.45
C GLY A 177 14.18 21.76 43.12
N PHE A 178 14.14 20.65 42.38
CA PHE A 178 13.75 19.36 42.95
C PHE A 178 14.77 18.79 43.93
N LYS A 179 14.25 18.31 45.07
CA LYS A 179 14.98 17.44 46.00
C LYS A 179 15.06 16.01 45.45
N LYS A 180 15.95 15.18 46.01
CA LYS A 180 16.18 13.78 45.59
C LYS A 180 14.89 12.95 45.44
N ALA A 181 13.96 13.08 46.39
CA ALA A 181 12.67 12.39 46.34
C ALA A 181 11.79 12.84 45.15
N GLN A 182 11.85 14.12 44.80
CA GLN A 182 11.09 14.71 43.69
C GLN A 182 11.69 14.33 42.33
N VAL A 183 13.03 14.23 42.24
CA VAL A 183 13.74 13.68 41.08
C VAL A 183 13.28 12.26 40.78
N SER A 184 13.10 11.45 41.83
CA SER A 184 12.63 10.06 41.70
C SER A 184 11.23 9.99 41.09
N SER A 185 10.27 10.74 41.66
CA SER A 185 8.89 10.78 41.16
C SER A 185 8.80 11.38 39.76
N TRP A 186 9.63 12.38 39.44
CA TRP A 186 9.69 12.94 38.10
C TRP A 186 10.25 11.94 37.08
N ALA A 187 11.36 11.25 37.42
CA ALA A 187 11.96 10.25 36.54
C ALA A 187 10.98 9.08 36.29
N GLU A 188 10.31 8.60 37.33
CA GLU A 188 9.24 7.61 37.22
C GLU A 188 8.13 8.06 36.26
N ALA A 189 7.62 9.29 36.41
CA ALA A 189 6.62 9.87 35.51
C ALA A 189 7.09 9.91 34.04
N VAL A 190 8.36 10.28 33.79
CA VAL A 190 8.94 10.33 32.44
C VAL A 190 9.09 8.94 31.83
N LEU A 191 9.44 7.93 32.63
CA LEU A 191 9.60 6.56 32.15
C LEU A 191 8.24 5.92 31.82
N ILE A 192 7.22 6.20 32.65
CA ILE A 192 5.83 5.80 32.40
C ILE A 192 5.33 6.43 31.09
N ASP A 193 5.50 7.75 30.91
CA ASP A 193 5.15 8.48 29.67
C ASP A 193 5.88 7.91 28.43
N GLY A 194 7.13 7.48 28.63
CA GLY A 194 7.94 6.84 27.61
C GLY A 194 7.54 5.40 27.26
N GLY A 195 6.46 4.88 27.84
CA GLY A 195 5.91 3.55 27.54
C GLY A 195 6.55 2.40 28.33
N LEU A 196 7.21 2.68 29.46
CA LEU A 196 7.78 1.65 30.35
C LEU A 196 6.83 1.22 31.49
N GLU A 197 5.55 1.59 31.42
CA GLU A 197 4.52 1.28 32.43
C GLU A 197 4.36 -0.23 32.76
N ALA A 198 4.80 -1.12 31.88
CA ALA A 198 4.73 -2.57 32.08
C ALA A 198 6.04 -3.19 32.61
N ASP A 199 7.08 -2.38 32.85
CA ASP A 199 8.42 -2.84 33.26
C ASP A 199 8.83 -2.14 34.57
N ASP A 200 8.05 -2.40 35.63
CA ASP A 200 8.23 -1.83 36.98
C ASP A 200 9.65 -2.05 37.50
N GLU A 201 10.28 -3.18 37.17
CA GLU A 201 11.65 -3.48 37.57
C GLU A 201 12.65 -2.48 36.96
N LEU A 202 12.54 -2.17 35.65
CA LEU A 202 13.39 -1.16 35.01
C LEU A 202 13.17 0.24 35.57
N ILE A 203 11.92 0.60 35.89
CA ILE A 203 11.59 1.88 36.52
C ILE A 203 12.24 1.96 37.90
N GLN A 204 12.02 0.96 38.75
CA GLN A 204 12.57 0.93 40.11
C GLN A 204 14.09 0.87 40.12
N GLN A 205 14.70 0.12 39.19
CA GLN A 205 16.16 0.09 39.02
C GLN A 205 16.70 1.49 38.67
N THR A 206 16.06 2.19 37.73
CA THR A 206 16.47 3.54 37.32
C THR A 206 16.32 4.55 38.45
N VAL A 207 15.17 4.54 39.13
CA VAL A 207 14.89 5.44 40.27
C VAL A 207 15.87 5.16 41.41
N THR A 208 16.13 3.89 41.73
CA THR A 208 17.10 3.49 42.76
C THR A 208 18.51 3.96 42.42
N ALA A 209 18.95 3.81 41.17
CA ALA A 209 20.25 4.29 40.71
C ALA A 209 20.37 5.82 40.89
N LEU A 210 19.37 6.60 40.47
CA LEU A 210 19.35 8.06 40.65
C LEU A 210 19.36 8.46 42.14
N GLN A 211 18.67 7.70 43.00
CA GLN A 211 18.66 7.93 44.45
C GLN A 211 20.02 7.63 45.10
N GLN A 212 20.65 6.52 44.73
CA GLN A 212 21.96 6.10 45.22
C GLN A 212 23.06 7.10 44.84
N GLN A 213 23.02 7.62 43.60
CA GLN A 213 23.90 8.69 43.15
C GLN A 213 23.56 10.06 43.76
N GLY A 214 22.45 10.15 44.49
CA GLY A 214 22.04 11.37 45.16
C GLY A 214 21.67 12.50 44.21
N VAL A 215 21.17 12.17 43.02
CA VAL A 215 20.84 13.14 41.97
C VAL A 215 19.79 14.14 42.47
N THR A 216 20.12 15.42 42.37
CA THR A 216 19.24 16.56 42.64
C THR A 216 18.65 17.09 41.33
N GLY A 217 17.64 17.97 41.41
CA GLY A 217 17.07 18.63 40.24
C GLY A 217 18.11 19.28 39.34
N LYS A 218 19.03 20.05 39.93
CA LYS A 218 20.13 20.68 39.21
C LYS A 218 21.06 19.68 38.52
N SER A 219 21.53 18.65 39.25
CA SER A 219 22.44 17.65 38.65
C SER A 219 21.74 16.75 37.64
N LEU A 220 20.44 16.47 37.82
CA LEU A 220 19.61 15.75 36.84
C LEU A 220 19.64 16.48 35.50
N LEU A 221 19.48 17.80 35.52
CA LEU A 221 19.53 18.63 34.32
C LEU A 221 20.93 18.67 33.69
N GLU A 222 21.98 18.19 34.35
CA GLU A 222 23.35 18.12 33.82
C GLU A 222 23.74 16.71 33.37
N LEU A 223 22.90 15.70 33.63
CA LEU A 223 23.19 14.29 33.30
C LEU A 223 23.20 14.05 31.79
N THR A 224 24.30 13.47 31.32
CA THR A 224 24.45 12.95 29.96
C THR A 224 24.01 11.49 29.88
N LEU A 225 23.72 11.04 28.66
CA LEU A 225 23.39 9.63 28.39
C LEU A 225 24.52 8.70 28.88
N GLU A 226 25.77 9.07 28.64
CA GLU A 226 26.95 8.30 29.04
C GLU A 226 27.08 8.20 30.56
N GLN A 227 26.85 9.29 31.29
CA GLN A 227 26.88 9.29 32.76
C GLN A 227 25.78 8.40 33.34
N MET A 228 24.54 8.51 32.85
CA MET A 228 23.45 7.65 33.29
C MET A 228 23.78 6.17 33.09
N MET A 229 24.39 5.81 31.96
CA MET A 229 24.80 4.43 31.70
C MET A 229 25.95 3.97 32.60
N GLN A 230 26.90 4.85 32.95
CA GLN A 230 27.97 4.57 33.91
C GLN A 230 27.42 4.37 35.34
N ASP A 231 26.34 5.08 35.67
CA ASP A 231 25.63 4.98 36.94
C ASP A 231 24.73 3.74 37.04
N GLY A 232 24.78 2.85 36.03
CA GLY A 232 24.04 1.59 36.01
C GLY A 232 22.59 1.73 35.54
N ILE A 233 22.20 2.87 34.97
CA ILE A 233 20.86 3.04 34.38
C ILE A 233 20.83 2.34 33.01
N PRO A 234 19.85 1.45 32.75
CA PRO A 234 19.73 0.77 31.46
C PRO A 234 19.53 1.77 30.31
N ARG A 235 20.04 1.42 29.11
CA ARG A 235 20.06 2.31 27.95
C ARG A 235 18.68 2.86 27.56
N GLY A 236 17.62 2.06 27.67
CA GLY A 236 16.25 2.50 27.35
C GLY A 236 15.79 3.68 28.21
N PRO A 237 15.70 3.51 29.54
CA PRO A 237 15.45 4.59 30.50
C PRO A 237 16.36 5.81 30.34
N ALA A 238 17.67 5.58 30.17
CA ALA A 238 18.64 6.66 30.03
C ALA A 238 18.37 7.53 28.79
N VAL A 239 17.99 6.92 27.65
CA VAL A 239 17.61 7.64 26.43
C VAL A 239 16.34 8.47 26.63
N LEU A 240 15.32 7.92 27.31
CA LEU A 240 14.07 8.63 27.59
C LEU A 240 14.29 9.85 28.49
N LEU A 241 15.02 9.66 29.60
CA LEU A 241 15.35 10.74 30.54
C LEU A 241 16.21 11.81 29.87
N THR A 242 17.24 11.42 29.11
CA THR A 242 18.10 12.37 28.37
C THR A 242 17.29 13.20 27.38
N LYS A 243 16.38 12.57 26.63
CA LYS A 243 15.49 13.28 25.70
C LYS A 243 14.62 14.30 26.43
N LYS A 244 14.05 13.95 27.59
CA LYS A 244 13.23 14.87 28.39
C LYS A 244 14.07 16.00 29.01
N ILE A 245 15.27 15.72 29.50
CA ILE A 245 16.20 16.73 30.03
C ILE A 245 16.60 17.72 28.93
N GLN A 246 16.92 17.24 27.73
CA GLN A 246 17.22 18.11 26.58
C GLN A 246 16.06 19.05 26.27
N LEU A 247 14.81 18.55 26.30
CA LEU A 247 13.62 19.40 26.12
C LEU A 247 13.48 20.47 27.22
N LEU A 248 13.88 20.18 28.46
CA LEU A 248 13.90 21.18 29.54
C LEU A 248 15.04 22.19 29.39
N GLN A 249 16.17 21.78 28.81
CA GLN A 249 17.32 22.66 28.57
C GLN A 249 17.12 23.58 27.37
N GLU A 250 16.25 23.20 26.43
CA GLU A 250 15.87 24.09 25.34
C GLU A 250 15.31 25.39 25.94
N PRO A 251 15.88 26.56 25.59
CA PRO A 251 15.42 27.83 26.14
C PRO A 251 13.93 27.94 25.89
N GLN A 252 13.13 28.19 26.94
CA GLN A 252 11.68 28.34 26.83
C GLN A 252 11.39 29.25 25.65
N VAL A 253 10.90 28.63 24.59
CA VAL A 253 10.78 29.28 23.31
C VAL A 253 9.68 30.31 23.47
N THR A 254 10.06 31.58 23.51
CA THR A 254 9.11 32.67 23.74
C THR A 254 8.09 32.64 22.61
N GLU A 255 6.85 32.29 22.93
CA GLU A 255 5.79 32.20 21.93
C GLU A 255 5.57 33.56 21.30
N GLN A 256 5.54 33.60 19.96
CA GLN A 256 5.24 34.80 19.22
C GLN A 256 3.73 34.85 18.95
N VAL A 257 3.00 35.54 19.81
CA VAL A 257 1.56 35.79 19.59
C VAL A 257 1.40 36.86 18.51
N VAL A 258 0.87 36.47 17.35
CA VAL A 258 0.67 37.38 16.21
C VAL A 258 -0.75 37.93 16.18
N THR A 259 -0.86 39.18 15.72
CA THR A 259 -2.10 39.95 15.64
C THR A 259 -2.38 40.39 14.20
N ALA A 260 -3.56 40.99 13.97
CA ALA A 260 -3.91 41.55 12.66
C ALA A 260 -2.88 42.57 12.11
N LYS A 261 -2.11 43.24 12.98
CA LYS A 261 -1.08 44.22 12.57
C LYS A 261 0.14 43.57 11.92
N ASP A 262 0.38 42.30 12.21
CA ASP A 262 1.54 41.54 11.74
C ASP A 262 1.33 40.95 10.34
N PHE A 263 0.09 40.99 9.85
CA PHE A 263 -0.34 40.34 8.61
C PHE A 263 -0.30 41.25 7.38
N ASN A 264 0.05 40.66 6.25
CA ASN A 264 0.06 41.25 4.91
C ASN A 264 -0.25 40.18 3.85
N ILE A 265 -1.52 40.05 3.48
CA ILE A 265 -2.00 39.12 2.45
C ILE A 265 -1.41 39.39 1.05
N ALA A 266 -1.03 40.64 0.75
CA ALA A 266 -0.37 40.95 -0.50
C ALA A 266 1.00 40.27 -0.59
N ALA A 267 1.69 40.10 0.55
CA ALA A 267 2.99 39.42 0.68
C ALA A 267 2.88 37.88 0.84
N CYS A 268 1.68 37.30 0.76
CA CYS A 268 1.56 35.86 0.63
C CYS A 268 2.30 35.40 -0.63
N LEU A 269 3.09 34.33 -0.47
CA LEU A 269 3.82 33.68 -1.54
C LEU A 269 3.42 32.21 -1.51
N ARG A 270 3.32 31.61 -2.68
CA ARG A 270 3.31 30.15 -2.80
C ARG A 270 4.70 29.57 -2.52
N PRO A 271 4.82 28.26 -2.28
CA PRO A 271 6.11 27.57 -2.24
C PRO A 271 6.91 27.84 -3.52
N SER A 272 8.22 27.99 -3.38
CA SER A 272 9.14 28.06 -4.50
C SER A 272 9.04 26.75 -5.29
N ASP A 273 8.70 26.86 -6.58
CA ASP A 273 8.91 25.75 -7.49
C ASP A 273 10.43 25.58 -7.62
N GLY A 274 10.98 24.42 -7.27
CA GLY A 274 12.31 24.04 -7.74
C GLY A 274 12.36 23.98 -9.28
N ASP A 275 13.40 23.38 -9.85
CA ASP A 275 13.51 23.15 -11.31
C ASP A 275 12.37 22.25 -11.81
N ARG A 276 11.21 22.85 -12.07
CA ARG A 276 10.05 22.19 -12.66
C ARG A 276 10.06 22.42 -14.17
N PRO A 277 9.57 21.46 -14.96
CA PRO A 277 9.57 21.58 -16.40
C PRO A 277 8.72 22.80 -16.81
N LYS A 278 9.29 23.61 -17.70
CA LYS A 278 8.68 24.87 -18.17
C LYS A 278 7.31 24.67 -18.85
N ARG A 279 6.97 23.43 -19.26
CA ARG A 279 5.71 23.08 -19.92
C ARG A 279 5.14 21.76 -19.40
N PHE A 280 4.39 21.83 -18.30
CA PHE A 280 3.48 20.74 -17.95
C PHE A 280 2.25 20.77 -18.87
N LEU A 281 2.02 19.67 -19.59
CA LEU A 281 0.92 19.53 -20.54
C LEU A 281 -0.44 19.59 -19.84
N GLU A 282 -1.43 20.18 -20.52
CA GLU A 282 -2.83 20.27 -20.06
C GLU A 282 -3.01 20.96 -18.70
N LEU A 283 -1.98 21.66 -18.22
CA LEU A 283 -2.03 22.33 -16.93
C LEU A 283 -2.89 23.59 -16.98
N ASP A 284 -2.76 24.39 -18.04
CA ASP A 284 -3.45 25.67 -18.14
C ASP A 284 -4.97 25.50 -18.27
N SER A 285 -5.45 24.51 -19.03
CA SER A 285 -6.88 24.21 -19.13
C SER A 285 -7.48 23.79 -17.79
N CYS A 286 -6.78 22.97 -17.01
CA CYS A 286 -7.21 22.60 -15.66
C CYS A 286 -7.17 23.79 -14.68
N VAL A 287 -6.20 24.69 -14.83
CA VAL A 287 -6.15 25.95 -14.05
C VAL A 287 -7.34 26.83 -14.41
N ASP A 288 -7.68 26.96 -15.69
CA ASP A 288 -8.85 27.73 -16.15
C ASP A 288 -10.16 27.15 -15.58
N ASP A 289 -10.34 25.83 -15.57
CA ASP A 289 -11.48 25.17 -14.90
C ASP A 289 -11.56 25.53 -13.41
N CYS A 290 -10.42 25.55 -12.72
CA CYS A 290 -10.35 25.94 -11.30
C CYS A 290 -10.68 27.41 -11.09
N MET A 291 -10.15 28.29 -11.95
CA MET A 291 -10.40 29.73 -11.89
C MET A 291 -11.86 30.05 -12.16
N GLN A 292 -12.49 29.36 -13.12
CA GLN A 292 -13.91 29.48 -13.38
C GLN A 292 -14.73 29.08 -12.15
N ALA A 293 -14.40 27.95 -11.51
CA ALA A 293 -15.06 27.52 -10.28
C ALA A 293 -14.92 28.57 -9.16
N VAL A 294 -13.75 29.21 -9.02
CA VAL A 294 -13.56 30.31 -8.08
C VAL A 294 -14.44 31.50 -8.47
N GLN A 295 -14.39 31.96 -9.71
CA GLN A 295 -15.12 33.15 -10.19
C GLN A 295 -16.64 32.99 -10.02
N ASP A 296 -17.18 31.81 -10.31
CA ASP A 296 -18.61 31.51 -10.18
C ASP A 296 -19.10 31.54 -8.73
N ASN A 297 -18.23 31.16 -7.78
CA ASN A 297 -18.62 30.91 -6.39
C ASN A 297 -18.15 31.99 -5.40
N LEU A 298 -17.10 32.74 -5.72
CA LEU A 298 -16.56 33.83 -4.90
C LEU A 298 -17.58 34.94 -4.54
N PRO A 299 -18.49 35.40 -5.44
CA PRO A 299 -19.46 36.43 -5.09
C PRO A 299 -20.66 35.89 -4.30
N LEU A 300 -20.78 34.57 -4.15
CA LEU A 300 -21.91 33.94 -3.49
C LEU A 300 -21.81 34.08 -1.96
N VAL A 301 -22.98 34.00 -1.30
CA VAL A 301 -23.10 34.06 0.16
C VAL A 301 -23.96 32.89 0.60
N THR A 302 -23.47 32.13 1.59
CA THR A 302 -24.28 31.09 2.20
C THR A 302 -25.38 31.75 3.05
N LYS A 303 -26.65 31.52 2.70
CA LYS A 303 -27.84 31.97 3.46
C LYS A 303 -28.75 30.78 3.69
N SER A 304 -29.62 30.82 4.71
CA SER A 304 -30.54 29.73 5.06
C SER A 304 -31.41 29.22 3.89
N THR A 305 -31.70 30.08 2.92
CA THR A 305 -32.52 29.78 1.73
C THR A 305 -31.74 29.60 0.43
N LYS A 306 -30.41 29.75 0.44
CA LYS A 306 -29.56 29.65 -0.77
C LYS A 306 -28.69 28.39 -0.73
N PRO A 307 -28.30 27.84 -1.90
CA PRO A 307 -27.31 26.77 -1.95
C PRO A 307 -26.04 27.17 -1.22
N ARG A 308 -25.49 26.27 -0.40
CA ARG A 308 -24.22 26.46 0.30
C ARG A 308 -23.10 26.57 -0.73
N VAL A 309 -22.19 27.54 -0.55
CA VAL A 309 -21.03 27.72 -1.44
C VAL A 309 -20.12 26.47 -1.33
N PRO A 310 -19.90 25.73 -2.43
CA PRO A 310 -19.02 24.56 -2.45
C PRO A 310 -17.55 25.00 -2.63
N PRO A 311 -16.57 24.35 -1.99
CA PRO A 311 -15.17 24.58 -2.30
C PRO A 311 -14.75 23.89 -3.62
N ALA A 312 -13.67 24.37 -4.23
CA ALA A 312 -12.99 23.67 -5.32
C ALA A 312 -11.98 22.65 -4.76
N MET A 313 -12.00 21.44 -5.29
CA MET A 313 -11.15 20.35 -4.80
C MET A 313 -10.35 19.68 -5.91
N LEU A 314 -9.04 19.56 -5.69
CA LEU A 314 -8.11 18.83 -6.53
C LEU A 314 -7.82 17.47 -5.89
N SER A 315 -8.25 16.36 -6.49
CA SER A 315 -8.02 15.01 -5.96
C SER A 315 -7.34 14.11 -7.00
N ARG A 316 -6.23 13.48 -6.61
CA ARG A 316 -5.43 12.53 -7.39
C ARG A 316 -4.37 11.84 -6.52
N CYS A 317 -3.80 10.76 -7.05
CA CYS A 317 -2.61 10.11 -6.53
C CYS A 317 -1.46 11.09 -6.23
N MET A 318 -0.55 10.64 -5.38
CA MET A 318 0.73 11.28 -5.13
C MET A 318 1.53 11.46 -6.41
N ARG A 319 2.29 12.56 -6.43
CA ARG A 319 3.00 13.04 -7.63
C ARG A 319 2.08 13.27 -8.85
N GLY A 320 0.76 13.29 -8.64
CA GLY A 320 -0.25 13.55 -9.67
C GLY A 320 -0.36 15.02 -10.12
N GLY A 321 0.50 15.91 -9.62
CA GLY A 321 0.61 17.32 -10.04
C GLY A 321 -0.30 18.30 -9.28
N LYS A 322 -0.88 17.90 -8.15
CA LYS A 322 -1.77 18.75 -7.34
C LYS A 322 -1.11 20.05 -6.89
N THR A 323 0.03 19.96 -6.21
CA THR A 323 0.79 21.14 -5.75
C THR A 323 1.18 22.07 -6.90
N THR A 324 1.63 21.53 -8.04
CA THR A 324 1.97 22.33 -9.23
C THR A 324 0.76 23.10 -9.76
N MET A 325 -0.40 22.45 -9.79
CA MET A 325 -1.64 23.08 -10.19
C MET A 325 -2.08 24.17 -9.21
N LEU A 326 -2.04 23.91 -7.89
CA LEU A 326 -2.34 24.92 -6.88
C LEU A 326 -1.40 26.14 -6.96
N CYS A 327 -0.11 25.91 -7.24
CA CYS A 327 0.86 26.99 -7.44
C CYS A 327 0.48 27.87 -8.63
N LYS A 328 0.09 27.27 -9.76
CA LYS A 328 -0.40 28.03 -10.92
C LYS A 328 -1.73 28.74 -10.66
N VAL A 329 -2.66 28.12 -9.94
CA VAL A 329 -3.92 28.76 -9.51
C VAL A 329 -3.61 29.99 -8.64
N PHE A 330 -2.67 29.87 -7.69
CA PHE A 330 -2.22 30.98 -6.86
C PHE A 330 -1.68 32.15 -7.70
N ASP A 331 -0.79 31.87 -8.64
CA ASP A 331 -0.21 32.89 -9.53
C ASP A 331 -1.29 33.57 -10.38
N ARG A 332 -2.25 32.79 -10.88
CA ARG A 332 -3.37 33.30 -11.68
C ARG A 332 -4.31 34.18 -10.86
N LEU A 333 -4.62 33.78 -9.62
CA LEU A 333 -5.39 34.58 -8.67
C LEU A 333 -4.70 35.92 -8.38
N LYS A 334 -3.39 35.93 -8.12
CA LYS A 334 -2.61 37.17 -7.92
C LYS A 334 -2.67 38.08 -9.16
N LYS A 335 -2.54 37.50 -10.36
CA LYS A 335 -2.62 38.24 -11.63
C LYS A 335 -3.99 38.86 -11.88
N GLU A 336 -5.05 38.24 -11.37
CA GLU A 336 -6.44 38.76 -11.42
C GLU A 336 -6.80 39.61 -10.20
N GLU A 337 -5.77 40.15 -9.51
CA GLU A 337 -5.90 41.05 -8.37
C GLU A 337 -6.70 40.47 -7.18
N LYS A 338 -6.82 39.14 -7.12
CA LYS A 338 -7.39 38.42 -5.98
C LYS A 338 -6.38 38.33 -4.85
N LEU A 339 -6.85 37.98 -3.65
CA LEU A 339 -6.05 37.89 -2.44
C LEU A 339 -5.89 36.43 -1.98
N PRO A 340 -5.08 35.60 -2.68
CA PRO A 340 -4.91 34.22 -2.29
C PRO A 340 -3.98 34.08 -1.07
N ILE A 341 -4.34 33.16 -0.16
CA ILE A 341 -3.52 32.70 0.95
C ILE A 341 -3.14 31.25 0.65
N PHE A 342 -1.85 30.94 0.57
CA PHE A 342 -1.39 29.57 0.31
C PHE A 342 -0.85 28.95 1.59
N ILE A 343 -1.39 27.79 1.99
CA ILE A 343 -0.86 26.96 3.08
C ILE A 343 -0.62 25.53 2.57
N SER A 344 0.32 24.82 3.17
CA SER A 344 0.62 23.42 2.82
C SER A 344 0.91 22.60 4.06
N PHE A 345 0.41 21.37 4.08
CA PHE A 345 0.73 20.36 5.10
C PHE A 345 1.61 19.24 4.54
N ASN A 346 2.24 19.46 3.39
CA ASN A 346 3.23 18.53 2.84
C ASN A 346 4.53 18.54 3.70
N GLY A 347 5.36 17.50 3.60
CA GLY A 347 6.55 17.32 4.46
C GLY A 347 7.60 18.46 4.39
N ASP A 348 7.62 19.17 3.27
CA ASP A 348 8.51 20.31 3.01
C ASP A 348 7.97 21.64 3.58
N SER A 349 6.77 21.65 4.17
CA SER A 349 6.20 22.89 4.73
C SER A 349 6.93 23.29 6.02
N LEU A 350 6.90 24.59 6.34
CA LEU A 350 7.42 25.11 7.62
C LEU A 350 6.54 24.71 8.82
N VAL A 351 5.31 24.27 8.58
CA VAL A 351 4.29 24.04 9.60
C VAL A 351 3.84 22.59 9.58
N SER A 352 4.28 21.83 10.58
CA SER A 352 3.72 20.52 10.95
C SER A 352 2.93 20.65 12.25
N LYS A 353 2.00 19.71 12.49
CA LYS A 353 1.31 19.61 13.78
C LYS A 353 2.33 19.38 14.90
N LEU A 354 2.22 20.17 15.97
CA LEU A 354 3.03 20.01 17.18
C LEU A 354 2.42 18.96 18.12
N ASP A 355 3.25 18.37 18.97
CA ASP A 355 2.77 17.44 20.00
C ASP A 355 1.81 18.18 20.96
N GLY A 356 0.63 17.59 21.20
CA GLY A 356 -0.44 18.19 21.99
C GLY A 356 -1.21 19.35 21.34
N GLU A 357 -0.80 19.84 20.17
CA GLU A 357 -1.48 20.93 19.48
C GLU A 357 -2.81 20.46 18.87
N LYS A 358 -3.86 21.28 19.02
CA LYS A 358 -5.14 20.99 18.37
C LYS A 358 -5.02 21.18 16.86
N VAL A 359 -5.79 20.40 16.10
CA VAL A 359 -5.77 20.42 14.64
C VAL A 359 -6.11 21.81 14.08
N LEU A 360 -7.07 22.52 14.72
CA LEU A 360 -7.41 23.89 14.35
C LEU A 360 -6.24 24.85 14.59
N ASP A 361 -5.54 24.73 15.71
CA ASP A 361 -4.41 25.61 16.05
C ASP A 361 -3.27 25.47 15.04
N THR A 362 -3.00 24.24 14.57
CA THR A 362 -2.06 24.01 13.46
C THR A 362 -2.47 24.74 12.18
N MET A 363 -3.77 24.74 11.83
CA MET A 363 -4.28 25.46 10.65
C MET A 363 -4.19 26.98 10.83
N LEU A 364 -4.59 27.50 12.01
CA LEU A 364 -4.48 28.93 12.32
C LEU A 364 -3.02 29.40 12.22
N ARG A 365 -2.09 28.60 12.74
CA ARG A 365 -0.65 28.85 12.64
C ARG A 365 -0.15 28.82 11.20
N ALA A 366 -0.56 27.85 10.38
CA ALA A 366 -0.21 27.79 8.96
C ALA A 366 -0.68 29.04 8.18
N ILE A 367 -1.91 29.48 8.42
CA ILE A 367 -2.46 30.69 7.81
C ILE A 367 -1.70 31.93 8.28
N ALA A 368 -1.44 32.04 9.58
CA ALA A 368 -0.72 33.15 10.17
C ALA A 368 0.70 33.28 9.62
N VAL A 369 1.47 32.19 9.61
CA VAL A 369 2.83 32.13 9.03
C VAL A 369 2.83 32.60 7.58
N SER A 370 1.79 32.23 6.81
CA SER A 370 1.67 32.63 5.40
C SER A 370 1.31 34.10 5.21
N LEU A 371 0.62 34.70 6.19
CA LEU A 371 0.21 36.11 6.22
C LEU A 371 1.28 37.03 6.83
N MET A 372 2.21 36.54 7.65
CA MET A 372 3.17 37.39 8.36
C MET A 372 4.03 38.24 7.41
N LYS A 373 4.19 39.52 7.75
CA LYS A 373 5.11 40.46 7.07
C LYS A 373 6.55 39.96 7.14
N ASN A 374 6.95 39.51 8.33
CA ASN A 374 8.27 38.92 8.59
C ASN A 374 8.09 37.41 8.73
N LYS A 375 8.22 36.67 7.62
CA LYS A 375 8.01 35.22 7.63
C LYS A 375 9.10 34.52 8.45
N PRO A 376 8.75 33.45 9.19
CA PRO A 376 9.74 32.57 9.80
C PRO A 376 10.78 32.09 8.79
N ALA A 377 12.05 32.10 9.18
CA ALA A 377 13.14 31.64 8.32
C ALA A 377 13.22 30.11 8.24
N ASP A 378 12.79 29.43 9.32
CA ASP A 378 12.85 27.98 9.45
C ASP A 378 11.65 27.39 10.21
N LYS A 379 11.66 26.06 10.34
CA LYS A 379 10.63 25.31 11.08
C LYS A 379 10.58 25.70 12.55
N LYS A 380 11.71 25.95 13.21
CA LYS A 380 11.76 26.27 14.66
C LYS A 380 11.07 27.59 14.93
N ASP A 381 11.32 28.60 14.09
CA ASP A 381 10.65 29.90 14.20
C ASP A 381 9.14 29.79 13.91
N ALA A 382 8.75 28.98 12.91
CA ALA A 382 7.35 28.76 12.57
C ALA A 382 6.57 28.01 13.67
N GLN A 383 7.25 27.19 14.48
CA GLN A 383 6.66 26.51 15.65
C GLN A 383 6.36 27.47 16.81
N ARG A 384 6.97 28.66 16.86
CA ARG A 384 6.76 29.66 17.93
C ARG A 384 5.52 30.51 17.72
N VAL A 385 5.05 30.58 16.48
CA VAL A 385 3.94 31.44 16.11
C VAL A 385 2.66 30.92 16.76
N ARG A 386 1.90 31.81 17.40
CA ARG A 386 0.56 31.51 17.95
C ARG A 386 -0.43 32.50 17.37
N CYS A 387 -1.54 31.99 16.85
CA CYS A 387 -2.58 32.81 16.27
C CYS A 387 -3.96 32.37 16.75
N SER A 388 -4.78 33.33 17.18
CA SER A 388 -6.17 33.06 17.54
C SER A 388 -7.10 33.25 16.34
N GLU A 389 -8.21 32.53 16.32
CA GLU A 389 -9.28 32.72 15.34
C GLU A 389 -9.75 34.18 15.26
N LYS A 390 -9.89 34.83 16.42
CA LYS A 390 -10.29 36.25 16.54
C LYS A 390 -9.34 37.18 15.78
N ALA A 391 -8.02 36.92 15.83
CA ALA A 391 -7.03 37.75 15.13
C ALA A 391 -7.17 37.63 13.61
N LEU A 392 -7.34 36.41 13.08
CA LEU A 392 -7.58 36.19 11.64
C LEU A 392 -8.92 36.78 11.20
N LYS A 393 -9.99 36.58 11.99
CA LYS A 393 -11.31 37.13 11.71
C LYS A 393 -11.28 38.66 11.64
N ALA A 394 -10.62 39.31 12.59
CA ALA A 394 -10.44 40.76 12.59
C ALA A 394 -9.64 41.24 11.37
N TYR A 395 -8.56 40.55 11.00
CA TYR A 395 -7.74 40.91 9.84
C TYR A 395 -8.47 40.74 8.51
N LEU A 396 -9.34 39.73 8.42
CA LEU A 396 -10.04 39.41 7.19
C LEU A 396 -11.38 40.17 7.08
N ALA A 397 -11.92 40.79 8.13
CA ALA A 397 -13.27 41.36 8.13
C ALA A 397 -13.55 42.36 7.00
N ASP A 398 -12.57 43.16 6.59
CA ASP A 398 -12.68 44.20 5.57
C ASP A 398 -12.19 43.77 4.18
N LYS A 399 -11.67 42.55 4.03
CA LYS A 399 -11.12 42.08 2.76
C LYS A 399 -12.19 41.41 1.90
N GLN A 400 -12.13 41.69 0.61
CA GLN A 400 -12.91 41.00 -0.43
C GLN A 400 -11.98 40.16 -1.28
N ASP A 401 -12.54 39.26 -2.08
CA ASP A 401 -11.79 38.46 -3.06
C ASP A 401 -10.67 37.59 -2.46
N VAL A 402 -10.88 37.07 -1.25
CA VAL A 402 -9.89 36.23 -0.56
C VAL A 402 -10.14 34.76 -0.87
N VAL A 403 -9.09 34.07 -1.31
CA VAL A 403 -9.14 32.64 -1.63
C VAL A 403 -8.12 31.90 -0.77
N LEU A 404 -8.58 30.99 0.08
CA LEU A 404 -7.66 30.10 0.79
C LEU A 404 -7.31 28.92 -0.13
N VAL A 405 -6.01 28.72 -0.35
CA VAL A 405 -5.45 27.63 -1.15
C VAL A 405 -4.71 26.69 -0.20
N VAL A 406 -5.22 25.48 -0.01
CA VAL A 406 -4.68 24.48 0.94
C VAL A 406 -4.13 23.27 0.20
N ASP A 407 -2.83 23.01 0.35
CA ASP A 407 -2.22 21.78 -0.19
C ASP A 407 -2.19 20.65 0.86
N GLU A 408 -2.64 19.46 0.46
CA GLU A 408 -2.70 18.23 1.24
C GLU A 408 -3.52 18.36 2.55
N LEU A 409 -4.75 18.87 2.45
CA LEU A 409 -5.63 19.07 3.61
C LEU A 409 -5.89 17.78 4.41
N ASN A 410 -5.87 16.61 3.75
CA ASN A 410 -6.03 15.31 4.39
C ASN A 410 -4.88 14.93 5.34
N VAL A 411 -3.69 15.55 5.21
CA VAL A 411 -2.59 15.31 6.16
C VAL A 411 -2.94 15.86 7.54
N LEU A 412 -3.61 17.01 7.57
CA LEU A 412 -4.10 17.62 8.79
C LEU A 412 -5.30 16.83 9.36
N LEU A 413 -6.18 16.37 8.48
CA LEU A 413 -7.43 15.69 8.80
C LEU A 413 -7.30 14.18 8.58
N LYS A 414 -6.48 13.52 9.41
CA LYS A 414 -6.27 12.06 9.34
C LYS A 414 -7.61 11.31 9.35
N ALA A 415 -7.67 10.11 8.80
CA ALA A 415 -8.92 9.35 8.68
C ALA A 415 -9.56 8.96 10.02
N ASN A 416 -8.80 8.97 11.13
CA ASN A 416 -9.37 8.72 12.45
C ASN A 416 -10.13 9.97 12.94
N PRO A 417 -11.44 9.87 13.23
CA PRO A 417 -12.25 10.97 13.73
C PRO A 417 -11.88 11.29 15.19
N THR A 418 -10.69 11.84 15.39
CA THR A 418 -10.31 12.42 16.67
C THR A 418 -10.96 13.79 16.85
N ASP A 419 -11.10 14.21 18.10
CA ASP A 419 -11.55 15.55 18.48
C ASP A 419 -10.81 16.64 17.71
N GLY A 420 -11.56 17.50 17.00
CA GLY A 420 -11.04 18.70 16.34
C GLY A 420 -11.29 18.85 14.84
N HIS A 421 -11.68 17.79 14.10
CA HIS A 421 -12.03 17.95 12.67
C HIS A 421 -13.26 18.83 12.46
N GLN A 422 -14.23 18.73 13.37
CA GLN A 422 -15.43 19.57 13.34
C GLN A 422 -15.09 21.06 13.51
N ASP A 423 -14.09 21.37 14.35
CA ASP A 423 -13.63 22.75 14.58
C ASP A 423 -12.94 23.32 13.33
N VAL A 424 -12.07 22.54 12.68
CA VAL A 424 -11.45 22.92 11.40
C VAL A 424 -12.52 23.13 10.32
N GLY A 425 -13.46 22.19 10.21
CA GLY A 425 -14.54 22.29 9.24
C GLY A 425 -15.43 23.51 9.49
N ARG A 426 -15.80 23.77 10.75
CA ARG A 426 -16.53 24.98 11.16
C ARG A 426 -15.76 26.24 10.77
N PHE A 427 -14.49 26.32 11.15
CA PHE A 427 -13.62 27.44 10.83
C PHE A 427 -13.54 27.70 9.32
N LEU A 428 -13.27 26.67 8.51
CA LEU A 428 -13.18 26.81 7.05
C LEU A 428 -14.48 27.33 6.43
N ARG A 429 -15.64 26.86 6.91
CA ARG A 429 -16.94 27.36 6.45
C ARG A 429 -17.14 28.82 6.83
N GLU A 430 -17.05 29.13 8.12
CA GLU A 430 -17.37 30.45 8.67
C GLU A 430 -16.41 31.54 8.18
N MET A 431 -15.14 31.20 7.95
CA MET A 431 -14.13 32.16 7.50
C MET A 431 -13.96 32.27 5.99
N PHE A 432 -14.17 31.17 5.24
CA PHE A 432 -13.79 31.11 3.81
C PHE A 432 -14.89 30.68 2.84
N LEU A 433 -16.08 30.25 3.29
CA LEU A 433 -17.17 29.85 2.40
C LEU A 433 -18.52 30.54 2.69
N ASP A 434 -18.77 30.94 3.93
CA ASP A 434 -20.02 31.59 4.31
C ASP A 434 -20.06 33.08 3.93
N PRO A 435 -18.99 33.88 4.18
CA PRO A 435 -18.97 35.28 3.80
C PRO A 435 -18.86 35.50 2.29
N ALA A 436 -19.41 36.61 1.81
CA ALA A 436 -19.22 37.07 0.43
C ALA A 436 -17.74 37.34 0.14
N GLY A 437 -17.32 37.15 -1.11
CA GLY A 437 -15.95 37.45 -1.54
C GLY A 437 -14.93 36.47 -0.95
N ARG A 438 -15.36 35.26 -0.57
CA ARG A 438 -14.52 34.22 0.01
C ARG A 438 -14.66 32.90 -0.72
N HIS A 439 -13.55 32.21 -0.89
CA HIS A 439 -13.56 30.87 -1.43
C HIS A 439 -12.44 30.00 -0.87
N LEU A 440 -12.60 28.69 -1.03
CA LEU A 440 -11.65 27.67 -0.63
C LEU A 440 -11.31 26.78 -1.82
N VAL A 441 -10.02 26.67 -2.11
CA VAL A 441 -9.43 25.70 -3.04
C VAL A 441 -8.53 24.79 -2.23
N PHE A 442 -8.68 23.48 -2.34
CA PHE A 442 -7.77 22.57 -1.64
C PHE A 442 -7.41 21.33 -2.45
N SER A 443 -6.27 20.72 -2.13
CA SER A 443 -5.89 19.41 -2.64
C SER A 443 -6.01 18.33 -1.58
N THR A 444 -6.25 17.10 -2.04
CA THR A 444 -6.31 15.91 -1.19
C THR A 444 -5.95 14.65 -1.98
N HIS A 445 -5.54 13.60 -1.27
CA HIS A 445 -5.46 12.25 -1.81
C HIS A 445 -6.77 11.47 -1.73
N ILE A 446 -7.74 11.97 -0.96
CA ILE A 446 -9.00 11.29 -0.74
C ILE A 446 -9.96 11.61 -1.92
N PRO A 447 -10.59 10.60 -2.52
CA PRO A 447 -11.60 10.77 -3.58
C PRO A 447 -12.80 11.66 -3.18
N THR A 448 -13.33 12.42 -4.13
CA THR A 448 -14.46 13.37 -4.00
C THR A 448 -15.75 12.80 -3.40
N SER A 449 -15.94 11.48 -3.46
CA SER A 449 -17.13 10.82 -2.91
C SER A 449 -17.11 10.62 -1.41
N ALA A 450 -15.94 10.72 -0.78
CA ALA A 450 -15.76 10.45 0.63
C ALA A 450 -15.77 11.75 1.44
N GLY A 451 -16.72 11.86 2.37
CA GLY A 451 -16.51 12.63 3.57
C GLY A 451 -16.10 14.10 3.42
N LEU A 452 -16.55 14.87 2.42
CA LEU A 452 -16.40 16.33 2.53
C LEU A 452 -17.08 16.83 3.81
N ASP A 453 -18.14 16.17 4.25
CA ASP A 453 -18.75 16.37 5.58
C ASP A 453 -17.84 15.94 6.75
N GLN A 454 -16.92 15.01 6.56
CA GLN A 454 -15.90 14.65 7.56
C GLN A 454 -14.80 15.71 7.59
N VAL A 455 -14.43 16.25 6.43
CA VAL A 455 -13.38 17.27 6.27
C VAL A 455 -13.85 18.66 6.70
N LEU A 456 -15.06 19.05 6.27
CA LEU A 456 -15.64 20.37 6.48
C LEU A 456 -16.74 20.38 7.53
N GLY A 457 -17.13 19.24 8.11
CA GLY A 457 -18.23 19.13 9.06
C GLY A 457 -19.62 19.27 8.44
N LYS A 458 -20.62 18.60 9.04
CA LYS A 458 -22.04 18.89 8.81
C LYS A 458 -22.40 20.16 9.59
N GLY A 459 -22.41 21.33 8.94
CA GLY A 459 -22.98 22.53 9.57
C GLY A 459 -24.47 22.35 9.88
N GLU A 460 -25.14 23.34 10.48
CA GLU A 460 -26.59 23.34 10.77
C GLU A 460 -27.43 23.27 9.47
N GLY A 461 -27.57 22.08 8.85
CA GLY A 461 -28.25 21.84 7.56
C GLY A 461 -27.54 20.83 6.64
N SER A 462 -27.87 20.82 5.34
CA SER A 462 -27.45 19.78 4.38
C SER A 462 -25.94 19.75 4.08
N SER A 463 -25.41 18.54 3.81
CA SER A 463 -24.02 18.30 3.39
C SER A 463 -23.55 19.27 2.30
N ARG A 464 -22.31 19.78 2.42
CA ARG A 464 -21.68 20.53 1.31
C ARG A 464 -21.09 19.54 0.32
N THR A 465 -21.32 19.79 -0.96
CA THR A 465 -20.56 19.14 -2.03
C THR A 465 -19.31 19.97 -2.33
N ALA A 466 -18.27 19.33 -2.88
CA ALA A 466 -17.11 20.01 -3.44
C ALA A 466 -17.23 19.99 -4.97
N ILE A 467 -16.67 20.99 -5.62
CA ILE A 467 -16.51 21.02 -7.07
C ILE A 467 -15.21 20.25 -7.39
N PRO A 468 -15.29 19.03 -7.96
CA PRO A 468 -14.09 18.32 -8.39
C PRO A 468 -13.47 19.07 -9.58
N ILE A 469 -12.24 19.50 -9.41
CA ILE A 469 -11.48 20.12 -10.49
C ILE A 469 -10.75 19.02 -11.27
N LYS A 470 -10.87 19.08 -12.60
CA LYS A 470 -10.16 18.18 -13.49
C LYS A 470 -8.66 18.37 -13.32
N MET A 471 -7.93 17.26 -13.20
CA MET A 471 -6.48 17.27 -13.06
C MET A 471 -5.80 16.96 -14.42
N PRO A 472 -4.60 17.51 -14.72
CA PRO A 472 -3.98 17.42 -16.05
C PRO A 472 -3.75 15.98 -16.53
N ARG A 473 -4.17 15.64 -17.75
CA ARG A 473 -4.00 14.31 -18.34
C ARG A 473 -3.78 14.45 -19.83
N CYS A 474 -2.76 13.79 -20.37
CA CYS A 474 -2.44 13.86 -21.79
C CYS A 474 -2.42 12.46 -22.39
N ALA A 475 -3.44 12.13 -23.19
CA ALA A 475 -3.49 10.85 -23.88
C ALA A 475 -2.43 10.76 -24.99
N GLU A 476 -2.03 11.88 -25.60
CA GLU A 476 -1.09 11.89 -26.72
C GLU A 476 0.35 11.64 -26.27
N VAL A 477 0.84 10.41 -26.48
CA VAL A 477 2.20 9.98 -26.13
C VAL A 477 3.27 10.90 -26.72
N GLN A 478 3.09 11.39 -27.95
CA GLN A 478 4.06 12.29 -28.59
C GLN A 478 4.21 13.62 -27.85
N ARG A 479 3.11 14.17 -27.31
CA ARG A 479 3.18 15.37 -26.48
C ARG A 479 3.88 15.07 -25.17
N LEU A 480 3.57 13.93 -24.53
CA LEU A 480 4.25 13.48 -23.31
C LEU A 480 5.77 13.33 -23.51
N ARG A 481 6.21 12.81 -24.66
CA ARG A 481 7.63 12.72 -25.04
C ARG A 481 8.31 14.08 -25.11
N GLY A 482 7.57 15.11 -25.53
CA GLY A 482 8.06 16.49 -25.63
C GLY A 482 8.18 17.24 -24.31
N MET A 483 7.81 16.66 -23.16
CA MET A 483 7.86 17.36 -21.86
C MET A 483 9.28 17.56 -21.34
N HIS A 484 10.17 16.59 -21.58
CA HIS A 484 11.53 16.55 -21.04
C HIS A 484 12.39 15.58 -21.86
N PRO A 485 13.72 15.80 -22.02
CA PRO A 485 14.60 14.88 -22.74
C PRO A 485 14.51 13.41 -22.26
N ASN A 486 14.43 13.17 -20.95
CA ASN A 486 14.27 11.82 -20.40
C ASN A 486 12.90 11.17 -20.70
N CYS A 487 11.92 11.95 -21.15
CA CYS A 487 10.62 11.44 -21.60
C CYS A 487 10.62 11.10 -23.09
N ALA A 488 11.66 11.43 -23.87
CA ALA A 488 11.67 11.26 -25.32
C ALA A 488 11.43 9.80 -25.77
N ALA A 489 11.92 8.84 -24.99
CA ALA A 489 11.77 7.41 -25.23
C ALA A 489 10.48 6.79 -24.65
N LEU A 490 9.57 7.59 -24.09
CA LEU A 490 8.35 7.10 -23.45
C LEU A 490 7.51 6.26 -24.42
N THR A 491 7.17 5.03 -24.07
CA THR A 491 6.32 4.18 -24.93
C THR A 491 4.83 4.36 -24.61
N PRO A 492 3.90 3.93 -25.48
CA PRO A 492 2.47 3.93 -25.17
C PRO A 492 2.13 3.16 -23.90
N LEU A 493 2.68 1.96 -23.72
CA LEU A 493 2.44 1.16 -22.51
C LEU A 493 2.99 1.84 -21.26
N GLU A 494 4.17 2.47 -21.32
CA GLU A 494 4.68 3.24 -20.18
C GLU A 494 3.73 4.38 -19.81
N ALA A 495 3.21 5.11 -20.81
CA ALA A 495 2.23 6.16 -20.57
C ALA A 495 0.96 5.62 -19.89
N VAL A 496 0.46 4.45 -20.32
CA VAL A 496 -0.64 3.73 -19.65
C VAL A 496 -0.27 3.35 -18.21
N CYS A 497 0.94 2.81 -17.98
CA CYS A 497 1.38 2.36 -16.67
C CYS A 497 1.33 3.49 -15.63
N PHE A 498 1.63 4.72 -16.08
CA PHE A 498 1.55 5.94 -15.28
C PHE A 498 0.22 6.69 -15.45
N GLY A 499 -0.81 6.05 -16.01
CA GLY A 499 -2.17 6.58 -16.14
C GLY A 499 -2.30 7.82 -17.03
N TYR A 500 -1.35 8.08 -17.93
CA TYR A 500 -1.27 9.30 -18.74
C TYR A 500 -1.21 10.58 -17.89
N ILE A 501 -0.64 10.49 -16.70
CA ILE A 501 -0.49 11.60 -15.75
C ILE A 501 0.86 12.28 -16.01
N PRO A 502 0.90 13.50 -16.60
CA PRO A 502 2.14 14.14 -17.03
C PRO A 502 3.17 14.31 -15.91
N SER A 503 2.71 14.70 -14.72
CA SER A 503 3.53 14.91 -13.52
C SER A 503 4.14 13.63 -12.97
N LEU A 504 3.38 12.53 -12.93
CA LEU A 504 3.88 11.23 -12.49
C LEU A 504 4.92 10.69 -13.47
N ILE A 505 4.62 10.78 -14.78
CA ILE A 505 5.56 10.38 -15.84
C ILE A 505 6.86 11.18 -15.73
N TYR A 506 6.75 12.50 -15.60
CA TYR A 506 7.91 13.37 -15.43
C TYR A 506 8.75 12.94 -14.23
N SER A 507 8.15 12.85 -13.04
CA SER A 507 8.88 12.51 -11.80
C SER A 507 9.58 11.16 -11.86
N VAL A 508 8.98 10.15 -12.50
CA VAL A 508 9.65 8.85 -12.67
C VAL A 508 10.79 8.94 -13.68
N LYS A 509 10.57 9.60 -14.83
CA LYS A 509 11.57 9.68 -15.91
C LYS A 509 12.75 10.59 -15.57
N THR A 510 12.59 11.57 -14.69
CA THR A 510 13.70 12.42 -14.22
C THR A 510 14.46 11.83 -13.04
N GLY A 511 13.97 10.75 -12.43
CA GLY A 511 14.58 10.14 -11.24
C GLY A 511 14.18 10.82 -9.93
N ASP A 512 13.20 11.73 -9.96
CA ASP A 512 12.71 12.44 -8.76
C ASP A 512 11.77 11.58 -7.88
N LEU A 513 11.47 10.35 -8.33
CA LEU A 513 10.55 9.45 -7.65
C LEU A 513 11.00 7.99 -7.74
N ASP A 514 11.35 7.41 -6.58
CA ASP A 514 11.36 5.96 -6.38
C ASP A 514 9.97 5.50 -5.91
N LEU A 515 9.27 4.76 -6.77
CA LEU A 515 7.93 4.23 -6.48
C LEU A 515 7.94 3.24 -5.30
N LYS A 516 9.00 2.45 -5.15
CA LYS A 516 9.12 1.44 -4.08
C LYS A 516 9.33 2.12 -2.74
N GLU A 517 10.27 3.05 -2.67
CA GLU A 517 10.52 3.83 -1.46
C GLU A 517 9.25 4.58 -1.05
N ARG A 518 8.61 5.25 -2.01
CA ARG A 518 7.40 6.01 -1.72
C ARG A 518 6.24 5.12 -1.27
N PHE A 519 6.08 3.92 -1.84
CA PHE A 519 5.09 2.96 -1.35
C PHE A 519 5.40 2.52 0.09
N ARG A 520 6.68 2.31 0.44
CA ARG A 520 7.08 1.95 1.81
C ARG A 520 6.74 3.03 2.83
N GLU A 521 6.75 4.31 2.47
CA GLU A 521 6.36 5.39 3.39
C GLU A 521 4.89 5.34 3.78
N ILE A 522 4.03 4.70 2.97
CA ILE A 522 2.60 4.52 3.25
C ILE A 522 2.38 3.34 4.21
N ILE A 523 3.26 2.33 4.15
CA ILE A 523 3.10 1.06 4.88
C ILE A 523 3.03 1.25 6.40
N PRO A 524 3.92 2.01 7.09
CA PRO A 524 3.86 2.14 8.54
C PRO A 524 2.52 2.65 9.06
N ALA A 525 1.91 3.60 8.33
CA ALA A 525 0.57 4.10 8.67
C ALA A 525 -0.52 3.04 8.47
N ALA A 526 -0.38 2.19 7.44
CA ALA A 526 -1.29 1.09 7.20
C ALA A 526 -1.11 -0.07 8.20
N GLU A 527 0.13 -0.44 8.52
CA GLU A 527 0.42 -1.59 9.40
C GLU A 527 0.14 -1.31 10.87
N SER A 528 0.27 -0.06 11.33
CA SER A 528 -0.17 0.31 12.69
C SER A 528 -1.66 0.09 12.93
N GLU A 529 -2.45 -0.02 11.86
CA GLU A 529 -3.91 -0.12 11.91
C GLU A 529 -4.46 -1.50 11.48
N LEU A 530 -3.61 -2.43 11.03
CA LEU A 530 -4.05 -3.69 10.40
C LEU A 530 -3.59 -4.96 11.12
N PRO A 531 -4.51 -5.71 11.77
CA PRO A 531 -4.27 -7.09 12.21
C PRO A 531 -3.94 -8.03 11.04
N ILE A 532 -3.33 -9.19 11.30
CA ILE A 532 -3.04 -10.21 10.26
C ILE A 532 -4.30 -10.63 9.47
N LEU A 533 -5.46 -10.68 10.14
CA LEU A 533 -6.78 -10.96 9.52
C LEU A 533 -7.22 -9.87 8.52
N ALA A 534 -6.60 -8.70 8.52
CA ALA A 534 -6.95 -7.60 7.64
C ALA A 534 -6.37 -7.75 6.22
N LYS A 535 -5.38 -8.63 5.98
CA LYS A 535 -4.80 -8.80 4.64
C LYS A 535 -5.77 -9.45 3.64
N SER A 536 -6.62 -10.38 4.08
CA SER A 536 -7.66 -10.96 3.22
C SER A 536 -8.72 -9.91 2.85
N PHE A 537 -9.19 -9.14 3.83
CA PHE A 537 -10.15 -8.06 3.60
C PHE A 537 -9.55 -6.96 2.71
N LEU A 538 -8.30 -6.57 2.94
CA LEU A 538 -7.57 -5.65 2.07
C LEU A 538 -7.44 -6.18 0.64
N SER A 539 -7.16 -7.47 0.48
CA SER A 539 -7.09 -8.11 -0.85
C SER A 539 -8.44 -8.05 -1.56
N GLU A 540 -9.52 -8.34 -0.86
CA GLU A 540 -10.89 -8.29 -1.39
C GLU A 540 -11.27 -6.87 -1.82
N SER A 541 -11.13 -5.87 -0.94
CA SER A 541 -11.43 -4.48 -1.28
C SER A 541 -10.55 -3.97 -2.42
N PHE A 542 -9.24 -4.27 -2.40
CA PHE A 542 -8.32 -3.90 -3.48
C PHE A 542 -8.78 -4.46 -4.84
N LEU A 543 -9.05 -5.77 -4.93
CA LEU A 543 -9.44 -6.42 -6.17
C LEU A 543 -10.81 -5.93 -6.66
N SER A 544 -11.76 -5.75 -5.74
CA SER A 544 -13.08 -5.20 -6.04
C SER A 544 -12.96 -3.82 -6.68
N GLU A 545 -12.24 -2.88 -6.07
CA GLU A 545 -12.04 -1.55 -6.63
C GLU A 545 -11.25 -1.55 -7.92
N PHE A 546 -10.23 -2.40 -8.02
CA PHE A 546 -9.40 -2.53 -9.21
C PHE A 546 -10.23 -2.90 -10.44
N PHE A 547 -11.15 -3.86 -10.30
CA PHE A 547 -11.96 -4.36 -11.40
C PHE A 547 -13.24 -3.55 -11.64
N THR A 548 -13.99 -3.20 -10.60
CA THR A 548 -15.27 -2.47 -10.72
C THR A 548 -15.06 -0.99 -10.99
N GLY A 549 -13.94 -0.43 -10.50
CA GLY A 549 -13.68 1.01 -10.46
C GLY A 549 -14.66 1.77 -9.58
N GLU A 550 -15.41 1.08 -8.73
CA GLU A 550 -16.29 1.66 -7.72
C GLU A 550 -15.52 1.75 -6.41
N ARG A 551 -15.61 2.89 -5.74
CA ARG A 551 -14.92 3.10 -4.47
C ARG A 551 -15.67 2.42 -3.33
N GLY A 552 -14.95 1.66 -2.51
CA GLY A 552 -15.47 1.05 -1.29
C GLY A 552 -15.78 2.06 -0.17
N PRO A 553 -16.32 1.57 0.96
CA PRO A 553 -16.58 2.37 2.16
C PRO A 553 -15.35 3.10 2.72
N ASP A 554 -15.59 4.20 3.45
CA ASP A 554 -14.52 5.03 4.06
C ASP A 554 -13.75 4.35 5.19
N HIS A 555 -14.27 3.25 5.74
CA HIS A 555 -13.61 2.48 6.80
C HIS A 555 -12.84 1.26 6.27
N ASP A 556 -12.83 1.04 4.95
CA ASP A 556 -12.10 -0.08 4.38
C ASP A 556 -10.58 0.13 4.54
N PRO A 557 -9.80 -0.93 4.81
CA PRO A 557 -8.35 -0.84 5.00
C PRO A 557 -7.63 -0.35 3.75
N VAL A 558 -8.24 -0.56 2.58
CA VAL A 558 -7.70 -0.10 1.30
C VAL A 558 -7.63 1.44 1.23
N ARG A 559 -8.40 2.18 2.05
CA ARG A 559 -8.37 3.65 2.10
C ARG A 559 -6.99 4.20 2.50
N ALA A 560 -6.18 3.44 3.24
CA ALA A 560 -4.79 3.81 3.54
C ALA A 560 -3.95 4.02 2.27
N PHE A 561 -4.39 3.46 1.13
CA PHE A 561 -3.74 3.52 -0.16
C PHE A 561 -4.42 4.49 -1.14
N ASP A 562 -5.37 5.33 -0.71
CA ASP A 562 -6.08 6.29 -1.59
C ASP A 562 -5.11 7.19 -2.36
N ALA A 563 -3.96 7.52 -1.75
CA ALA A 563 -2.88 8.28 -2.38
C ALA A 563 -2.23 7.60 -3.60
N LEU A 564 -2.54 6.33 -3.90
CA LEU A 564 -2.05 5.57 -5.06
C LEU A 564 -3.07 5.48 -6.20
N THR A 565 -4.24 6.08 -6.02
CA THR A 565 -5.37 5.97 -6.93
C THR A 565 -5.73 7.32 -7.55
N GLU A 566 -6.52 7.31 -8.62
CA GLU A 566 -7.19 8.51 -9.11
C GLU A 566 -8.71 8.35 -9.06
N SER A 567 -9.42 9.47 -9.00
CA SER A 567 -10.89 9.50 -8.96
C SER A 567 -11.41 10.22 -10.20
N PRO A 568 -11.67 9.50 -11.31
CA PRO A 568 -12.09 10.13 -12.56
C PRO A 568 -13.46 10.80 -12.44
N LYS A 569 -14.33 10.29 -11.57
CA LYS A 569 -15.67 10.82 -11.26
C LYS A 569 -16.00 10.54 -9.79
N ARG A 570 -17.03 11.22 -9.28
CA ARG A 570 -17.56 10.94 -7.93
C ARG A 570 -17.96 9.46 -7.82
N GLY A 571 -17.51 8.79 -6.76
CA GLY A 571 -17.78 7.38 -6.50
C GLY A 571 -16.91 6.41 -7.30
N GLN A 572 -16.11 6.93 -8.23
CA GLN A 572 -15.21 6.11 -9.03
C GLN A 572 -13.78 6.20 -8.52
N ILE A 573 -13.08 5.08 -8.62
CA ILE A 573 -11.67 4.94 -8.31
C ILE A 573 -10.97 4.19 -9.43
N ARG A 574 -9.71 4.52 -9.67
CA ARG A 574 -8.85 3.79 -10.60
C ARG A 574 -7.48 3.65 -9.99
N TRP A 575 -6.97 2.43 -10.00
CA TRP A 575 -5.61 2.14 -9.57
C TRP A 575 -4.62 2.42 -10.68
N ILE A 576 -3.56 3.17 -10.37
CA ILE A 576 -2.48 3.42 -11.32
C ILE A 576 -1.58 2.19 -11.35
N LEU A 577 -1.39 1.60 -12.52
CA LEU A 577 -0.73 0.31 -12.69
C LEU A 577 0.69 0.27 -12.10
N ALA A 578 1.45 1.36 -12.21
CA ALA A 578 2.76 1.47 -11.59
C ALA A 578 2.76 1.24 -10.06
N TYR A 579 1.67 1.61 -9.36
CA TYR A 579 1.50 1.35 -7.92
C TYR A 579 0.89 -0.01 -7.63
N VAL A 580 0.11 -0.58 -8.57
CA VAL A 580 -0.49 -1.91 -8.43
C VAL A 580 0.57 -2.99 -8.26
N GLY A 581 1.72 -2.86 -8.94
CA GLY A 581 2.85 -3.78 -8.75
C GLY A 581 3.33 -3.83 -7.30
N GLN A 582 3.46 -2.65 -6.66
CA GLN A 582 3.84 -2.55 -5.25
C GLN A 582 2.77 -3.11 -4.31
N MET A 583 1.49 -2.85 -4.62
CA MET A 583 0.37 -3.42 -3.88
C MET A 583 0.35 -4.95 -3.95
N CYS A 584 0.59 -5.54 -5.13
CA CYS A 584 0.71 -6.97 -5.29
C CYS A 584 1.86 -7.54 -4.45
N CYS A 585 3.04 -6.90 -4.46
CA CYS A 585 4.16 -7.31 -3.62
C CYS A 585 3.82 -7.26 -2.12
N TYR A 586 3.12 -6.22 -1.67
CA TYR A 586 2.68 -6.05 -0.28
C TYR A 586 1.68 -7.12 0.18
N LEU A 587 0.77 -7.52 -0.71
CA LEU A 587 -0.20 -8.60 -0.51
C LEU A 587 0.42 -10.01 -0.64
N GLY A 588 1.71 -10.10 -0.98
CA GLY A 588 2.45 -11.36 -1.13
C GLY A 588 2.41 -11.97 -2.53
N TRP A 589 1.81 -11.30 -3.51
CA TRP A 589 1.71 -11.74 -4.91
C TRP A 589 2.94 -11.28 -5.72
N LYS A 590 4.12 -11.66 -5.22
CA LYS A 590 5.42 -11.17 -5.72
C LYS A 590 5.61 -11.36 -7.22
N GLN A 591 5.15 -12.50 -7.76
CA GLN A 591 5.31 -12.79 -9.19
C GLN A 591 4.49 -11.83 -10.08
N VAL A 592 3.27 -11.49 -9.65
CA VAL A 592 2.41 -10.50 -10.34
C VAL A 592 3.03 -9.11 -10.24
N GLY A 593 3.52 -8.75 -9.06
CA GLY A 593 4.24 -7.49 -8.85
C GLY A 593 5.46 -7.36 -9.77
N ALA A 594 6.27 -8.42 -9.86
CA ALA A 594 7.44 -8.47 -10.75
C ALA A 594 7.07 -8.29 -12.23
N TRP A 595 6.00 -8.94 -12.71
CA TRP A 595 5.54 -8.75 -14.10
C TRP A 595 5.09 -7.33 -14.39
N ILE A 596 4.40 -6.68 -13.44
CA ILE A 596 4.01 -5.28 -13.58
C ILE A 596 5.24 -4.36 -13.63
N GLU A 597 6.27 -4.62 -12.83
CA GLU A 597 7.54 -3.88 -12.87
C GLU A 597 8.32 -4.10 -14.18
N GLU A 598 8.18 -5.27 -14.81
CA GLU A 598 8.81 -5.61 -16.09
C GLU A 598 8.10 -4.98 -17.30
N LEU A 599 6.82 -4.59 -17.19
CA LEU A 599 6.01 -4.02 -18.29
C LEU A 599 6.70 -2.89 -19.07
N PRO A 600 7.25 -1.84 -18.43
CA PRO A 600 8.02 -0.81 -19.13
C PRO A 600 9.15 -1.35 -20.00
N SER A 601 9.87 -2.38 -19.53
CA SER A 601 11.00 -2.96 -20.27
C SER A 601 10.56 -3.70 -21.53
N TRP A 602 9.36 -4.28 -21.54
CA TRP A 602 8.82 -5.03 -22.68
C TRP A 602 8.26 -4.11 -23.76
N SER A 603 7.85 -2.90 -23.37
CA SER A 603 7.34 -1.89 -24.29
C SER A 603 8.35 -1.38 -25.33
N GLY A 604 9.66 -1.58 -25.10
CA GLY A 604 10.73 -1.24 -26.06
C GLY A 604 10.75 -2.15 -27.30
N LYS A 605 10.05 -3.28 -27.27
CA LYS A 605 9.88 -4.20 -28.40
C LYS A 605 8.53 -3.95 -29.10
N VAL A 606 8.37 -2.73 -29.57
CA VAL A 606 7.18 -2.27 -30.32
C VAL A 606 6.91 -3.30 -31.43
N GLU A 607 5.63 -3.71 -31.59
CA GLU A 607 5.13 -4.75 -32.52
C GLU A 607 5.16 -6.21 -32.02
N SER A 608 5.89 -6.53 -30.95
CA SER A 608 5.93 -7.94 -30.48
C SER A 608 4.61 -8.44 -29.88
N GLY A 609 3.72 -7.54 -29.45
CA GLY A 609 2.49 -7.87 -28.72
C GLY A 609 2.72 -8.34 -27.27
N GLN A 610 3.98 -8.42 -26.82
CA GLN A 610 4.37 -8.91 -25.49
C GLN A 610 3.83 -8.01 -24.37
N ASP A 611 3.74 -6.72 -24.62
CA ASP A 611 3.12 -5.75 -23.73
C ASP A 611 1.65 -6.10 -23.43
N TRP A 612 0.87 -6.35 -24.49
CA TRP A 612 -0.53 -6.72 -24.38
C TRP A 612 -0.73 -8.11 -23.76
N GLU A 613 0.08 -9.09 -24.15
CA GLU A 613 0.10 -10.43 -23.54
C GLU A 613 0.30 -10.34 -22.02
N THR A 614 1.17 -9.43 -21.58
CA THR A 614 1.49 -9.24 -20.16
C THR A 614 0.37 -8.54 -19.42
N VAL A 615 -0.22 -7.50 -20.00
CA VAL A 615 -1.40 -6.85 -19.42
C VAL A 615 -2.50 -7.86 -19.15
N LEU A 616 -2.73 -8.78 -20.09
CA LEU A 616 -3.70 -9.86 -19.93
C LEU A 616 -3.28 -10.92 -18.93
N LEU A 617 -1.98 -11.26 -18.86
CA LEU A 617 -1.46 -12.18 -17.86
C LEU A 617 -1.64 -11.62 -16.45
N VAL A 618 -1.36 -10.33 -16.25
CA VAL A 618 -1.63 -9.62 -14.99
C VAL A 618 -3.12 -9.64 -14.67
N ALA A 619 -3.99 -9.31 -15.65
CA ALA A 619 -5.44 -9.38 -15.46
C ALA A 619 -5.90 -10.79 -15.06
N LEU A 620 -5.41 -11.83 -15.73
CA LEU A 620 -5.71 -13.23 -15.44
C LEU A 620 -5.32 -13.59 -14.01
N CYS A 621 -4.09 -13.28 -13.59
CA CYS A 621 -3.66 -13.55 -12.22
C CYS A 621 -4.52 -12.84 -11.19
N LEU A 622 -4.82 -11.55 -11.39
CA LEU A 622 -5.66 -10.80 -10.47
C LEU A 622 -7.10 -11.33 -10.45
N ARG A 623 -7.65 -11.81 -11.58
CA ARG A 623 -8.95 -12.50 -11.62
C ARG A 623 -8.92 -13.84 -10.88
N CYS A 624 -7.82 -14.58 -10.94
CA CYS A 624 -7.65 -15.80 -10.15
C CYS A 624 -7.56 -15.51 -8.65
N TYR A 625 -6.88 -14.42 -8.24
CA TYR A 625 -6.92 -13.96 -6.85
C TYR A 625 -8.31 -13.46 -6.46
N GLU A 626 -9.03 -12.76 -7.33
CA GLU A 626 -10.40 -12.31 -7.08
C GLU A 626 -11.34 -13.49 -6.81
N ALA A 627 -11.21 -14.60 -7.56
CA ALA A 627 -11.97 -15.82 -7.33
C ALA A 627 -11.73 -16.46 -5.95
N LYS A 628 -10.59 -16.19 -5.31
CA LYS A 628 -10.29 -16.64 -3.94
C LYS A 628 -11.05 -15.84 -2.89
N TYR A 629 -11.26 -14.54 -3.11
CA TYR A 629 -11.88 -13.64 -2.12
C TYR A 629 -13.36 -13.33 -2.41
N SER A 630 -13.78 -13.39 -3.68
CA SER A 630 -15.10 -12.97 -4.15
C SER A 630 -15.62 -13.89 -5.26
N GLU A 631 -16.71 -13.53 -5.93
CA GLU A 631 -17.27 -14.32 -7.03
C GLU A 631 -16.32 -14.35 -8.24
N PRO A 632 -16.06 -15.54 -8.81
CA PRO A 632 -15.15 -15.64 -9.94
C PRO A 632 -15.74 -15.01 -11.21
N HIS A 633 -14.89 -14.32 -11.97
CA HIS A 633 -15.27 -13.83 -13.29
C HIS A 633 -15.65 -14.98 -14.24
N GLU A 634 -16.71 -14.80 -15.03
CA GLU A 634 -17.31 -15.85 -15.87
C GLU A 634 -16.32 -16.51 -16.84
N LEU A 635 -15.36 -15.75 -17.36
CA LEU A 635 -14.35 -16.24 -18.30
C LEU A 635 -13.38 -17.25 -17.69
N LEU A 636 -13.22 -17.27 -16.35
CA LEU A 636 -12.44 -18.31 -15.66
C LEU A 636 -13.11 -19.70 -15.79
N GLY A 637 -14.41 -19.74 -16.10
CA GLY A 637 -15.16 -20.97 -16.32
C GLY A 637 -15.51 -21.74 -15.06
N LEU A 638 -15.41 -21.11 -13.90
CA LEU A 638 -15.84 -21.68 -12.63
C LEU A 638 -17.37 -21.57 -12.54
N ALA A 639 -18.03 -22.65 -12.12
CA ALA A 639 -19.47 -22.64 -11.90
C ALA A 639 -19.84 -21.61 -10.82
N LYS A 640 -21.00 -20.95 -10.95
CA LYS A 640 -21.52 -20.10 -9.87
C LYS A 640 -21.66 -20.94 -8.60
N GLY A 641 -21.12 -20.46 -7.49
CA GLY A 641 -21.06 -21.21 -6.23
C GLY A 641 -20.02 -22.34 -6.18
N ALA A 642 -19.06 -22.39 -7.12
CA ALA A 642 -17.90 -23.27 -7.00
C ALA A 642 -17.13 -22.98 -5.69
N LEU A 643 -16.48 -24.00 -5.13
CA LEU A 643 -15.67 -23.83 -3.93
C LEU A 643 -14.55 -22.82 -4.20
N ARG A 644 -14.47 -21.79 -3.35
CA ARG A 644 -13.44 -20.75 -3.43
C ARG A 644 -12.04 -21.37 -3.30
N PRO A 645 -11.11 -21.07 -4.21
CA PRO A 645 -9.73 -21.54 -4.13
C PRO A 645 -9.10 -21.21 -2.78
N ALA A 646 -8.56 -22.21 -2.10
CA ALA A 646 -7.72 -22.01 -0.92
C ALA A 646 -6.35 -21.42 -1.33
N ALA A 647 -5.85 -21.80 -2.51
CA ALA A 647 -4.57 -21.36 -3.05
C ALA A 647 -4.68 -20.84 -4.49
N VAL A 648 -3.81 -19.88 -4.81
CA VAL A 648 -3.57 -19.40 -6.18
C VAL A 648 -2.07 -19.48 -6.43
N TYR A 649 -1.66 -20.31 -7.37
CA TYR A 649 -0.28 -20.49 -7.81
C TYR A 649 -0.05 -19.70 -9.11
N VAL A 650 1.08 -19.03 -9.23
CA VAL A 650 1.44 -18.24 -10.41
C VAL A 650 2.86 -18.61 -10.79
N GLU A 651 3.01 -19.38 -11.87
CA GLU A 651 4.27 -20.01 -12.22
C GLU A 651 4.73 -19.66 -13.64
N LYS A 652 6.04 -19.41 -13.78
CA LYS A 652 6.70 -19.40 -15.07
C LYS A 652 7.05 -20.85 -15.42
N VAL A 653 6.51 -21.36 -16.51
CA VAL A 653 6.77 -22.74 -16.94
C VAL A 653 8.19 -22.82 -17.52
N PRO A 654 9.00 -23.82 -17.12
CA PRO A 654 10.32 -24.05 -17.71
C PRO A 654 10.26 -24.19 -19.23
N GLN A 655 11.33 -23.79 -19.91
CA GLN A 655 11.35 -23.74 -21.37
C GLN A 655 11.19 -25.13 -21.99
N GLU A 656 11.80 -26.15 -21.39
CA GLU A 656 11.72 -27.56 -21.76
C GLU A 656 10.30 -28.14 -21.64
N ASN A 657 9.45 -27.54 -20.81
CA ASN A 657 8.06 -27.94 -20.61
C ASN A 657 7.06 -27.03 -21.34
N SER A 658 7.54 -26.00 -22.03
CA SER A 658 6.71 -25.01 -22.75
C SER A 658 6.52 -25.37 -24.23
N THR A 659 6.37 -26.65 -24.57
CA THR A 659 6.25 -27.10 -25.98
C THR A 659 4.80 -27.07 -26.48
N ASN A 660 3.86 -27.58 -25.69
CA ASN A 660 2.42 -27.53 -25.98
C ASN A 660 1.61 -27.60 -24.66
N PRO A 661 0.29 -27.30 -24.67
CA PRO A 661 -0.51 -27.26 -23.45
C PRO A 661 -0.58 -28.59 -22.68
N GLU A 662 -0.50 -29.75 -23.34
CA GLU A 662 -0.52 -31.05 -22.67
C GLU A 662 0.77 -31.29 -21.87
N VAL A 663 1.92 -30.90 -22.42
CA VAL A 663 3.23 -30.98 -21.72
C VAL A 663 3.28 -30.03 -20.54
N ILE A 664 2.76 -28.81 -20.69
CA ILE A 664 2.65 -27.84 -19.59
C ILE A 664 1.77 -28.43 -18.47
N LEU A 665 0.62 -29.02 -18.83
CA LEU A 665 -0.28 -29.62 -17.85
C LEU A 665 0.35 -30.84 -17.15
N ALA A 666 1.07 -31.69 -17.89
CA ALA A 666 1.78 -32.84 -17.32
C ALA A 666 2.85 -32.40 -16.32
N TRP A 667 3.61 -31.35 -16.65
CA TRP A 667 4.58 -30.74 -15.74
C TRP A 667 3.92 -30.18 -14.47
N TRP A 668 2.80 -29.47 -14.61
CA TRP A 668 2.05 -28.94 -13.47
C TRP A 668 1.50 -30.04 -12.56
N LYS A 669 0.94 -31.10 -13.14
CA LYS A 669 0.45 -32.27 -12.39
C LYS A 669 1.54 -33.02 -11.62
N GLY A 670 2.80 -32.85 -12.01
CA GLY A 670 3.95 -33.38 -11.29
C GLY A 670 4.38 -32.53 -10.07
N GLN A 671 3.82 -31.33 -9.89
CA GLN A 671 4.15 -30.47 -8.75
C GLN A 671 3.50 -30.99 -7.46
N PRO A 672 4.19 -30.90 -6.30
CA PRO A 672 3.63 -31.32 -5.02
C PRO A 672 2.60 -30.29 -4.53
N ILE A 673 1.30 -30.55 -4.79
CA ILE A 673 0.19 -29.70 -4.35
C ILE A 673 -0.59 -30.40 -3.24
N ASP A 674 -0.57 -29.81 -2.05
CA ASP A 674 -1.27 -30.29 -0.85
C ASP A 674 -2.57 -29.52 -0.55
N THR A 675 -2.76 -28.37 -1.19
CA THR A 675 -3.85 -27.44 -0.90
C THR A 675 -4.90 -27.44 -1.99
N TYR A 676 -6.14 -27.74 -1.63
CA TYR A 676 -7.30 -27.78 -2.52
C TYR A 676 -8.50 -27.05 -1.89
N PRO A 677 -9.42 -26.48 -2.68
CA PRO A 677 -9.32 -26.25 -4.12
C PRO A 677 -8.21 -25.23 -4.46
N TYR A 678 -7.66 -25.29 -5.68
CA TYR A 678 -6.65 -24.31 -6.12
C TYR A 678 -6.92 -23.81 -7.54
N ILE A 679 -6.34 -22.64 -7.85
CA ILE A 679 -6.11 -22.18 -9.24
C ILE A 679 -4.61 -22.06 -9.47
N ALA A 680 -4.11 -22.54 -10.61
CA ALA A 680 -2.73 -22.33 -11.03
C ALA A 680 -2.71 -21.59 -12.36
N VAL A 681 -1.99 -20.46 -12.43
CA VAL A 681 -1.74 -19.70 -13.65
C VAL A 681 -0.34 -20.03 -14.15
N LEU A 682 -0.26 -20.53 -15.37
CA LEU A 682 0.94 -21.10 -15.97
C LEU A 682 1.33 -20.23 -17.18
N SER A 683 2.44 -19.51 -17.05
CA SER A 683 2.98 -18.62 -18.07
C SER A 683 4.20 -19.27 -18.74
N PRO A 684 4.08 -19.81 -19.97
CA PRO A 684 5.23 -20.34 -20.70
C PRO A 684 6.23 -19.23 -21.08
N THR A 685 7.53 -19.52 -20.94
CA THR A 685 8.60 -18.61 -21.39
C THR A 685 8.74 -18.68 -22.93
N PHE A 686 8.70 -17.53 -23.61
CA PHE A 686 8.15 -17.37 -24.98
C PHE A 686 8.99 -17.86 -26.20
N SER A 687 8.28 -17.87 -27.35
CA SER A 687 8.62 -18.11 -28.79
C SER A 687 8.29 -19.49 -29.40
N LYS A 688 8.20 -20.57 -28.63
CA LYS A 688 7.96 -21.93 -29.18
C LYS A 688 6.54 -22.47 -28.97
N THR A 689 5.83 -22.04 -27.93
CA THR A 689 4.43 -22.41 -27.73
C THR A 689 3.54 -21.59 -28.67
N GLU A 690 3.25 -22.13 -29.86
CA GLU A 690 2.41 -21.39 -30.82
C GLU A 690 0.95 -21.25 -30.34
N ILE A 691 0.49 -22.16 -29.47
CA ILE A 691 -0.92 -22.38 -29.15
C ILE A 691 -1.45 -21.42 -28.08
N VAL A 692 -0.76 -21.25 -26.95
CA VAL A 692 -1.26 -20.44 -25.81
C VAL A 692 -0.16 -19.55 -25.25
N ASP A 693 -0.53 -18.34 -24.86
CA ASP A 693 0.36 -17.36 -24.21
C ASP A 693 0.30 -17.49 -22.68
N ALA A 694 -0.82 -18.01 -22.15
CA ALA A 694 -0.92 -18.51 -20.78
C ALA A 694 -2.01 -19.59 -20.67
N MET A 695 -1.94 -20.39 -19.60
CA MET A 695 -2.94 -21.38 -19.25
C MET A 695 -3.31 -21.23 -17.78
N TRP A 696 -4.54 -21.57 -17.40
CA TRP A 696 -4.87 -21.76 -16.00
C TRP A 696 -5.60 -23.08 -15.76
N VAL A 697 -5.37 -23.62 -14.57
CA VAL A 697 -5.86 -24.91 -14.10
C VAL A 697 -6.62 -24.69 -12.80
N TYR A 698 -7.86 -25.15 -12.72
CA TYR A 698 -8.60 -25.23 -11.47
C TYR A 698 -8.83 -26.70 -11.11
N GLN A 699 -8.59 -27.05 -9.86
CA GLN A 699 -8.84 -28.39 -9.35
C GLN A 699 -9.47 -28.31 -7.96
N LYS A 700 -10.62 -28.99 -7.82
CA LYS A 700 -11.45 -28.93 -6.62
C LYS A 700 -10.84 -29.71 -5.46
N ASP A 701 -10.33 -30.89 -5.75
CA ASP A 701 -9.70 -31.83 -4.82
C ASP A 701 -8.74 -32.76 -5.61
N ALA A 702 -7.97 -33.57 -4.90
CA ALA A 702 -6.93 -34.40 -5.51
C ALA A 702 -7.46 -35.43 -6.53
N THR A 703 -8.74 -35.82 -6.45
CA THR A 703 -9.34 -36.85 -7.33
C THR A 703 -10.21 -36.27 -8.44
N ALA A 704 -10.66 -35.02 -8.29
CA ALA A 704 -11.45 -34.32 -9.28
C ALA A 704 -10.66 -34.06 -10.58
N SER A 705 -11.36 -34.15 -11.70
CA SER A 705 -10.85 -33.72 -13.01
C SER A 705 -10.52 -32.23 -13.00
N CYS A 706 -9.40 -31.84 -13.60
CA CYS A 706 -9.03 -30.44 -13.70
C CYS A 706 -9.87 -29.71 -14.76
N LEU A 707 -10.33 -28.49 -14.44
CA LEU A 707 -10.76 -27.53 -15.44
C LEU A 707 -9.52 -26.84 -16.00
N VAL A 708 -9.30 -26.92 -17.32
CA VAL A 708 -8.12 -26.34 -17.97
C VAL A 708 -8.56 -25.39 -19.08
N ARG A 709 -7.99 -24.19 -19.08
CA ARG A 709 -8.27 -23.17 -20.10
C ARG A 709 -6.99 -22.48 -20.54
N GLY A 710 -6.91 -22.18 -21.83
CA GLY A 710 -5.82 -21.42 -22.43
C GLY A 710 -6.26 -20.02 -22.82
N MET A 711 -5.33 -19.08 -22.88
CA MET A 711 -5.54 -17.80 -23.56
C MET A 711 -4.48 -17.56 -24.63
N GLN A 712 -4.88 -16.88 -25.71
CA GLN A 712 -3.97 -16.32 -26.69
C GLN A 712 -4.35 -14.85 -26.95
N ALA A 713 -3.33 -14.01 -26.90
CA ALA A 713 -3.39 -12.56 -26.81
C ALA A 713 -2.63 -11.86 -27.94
N LYS A 714 -1.98 -12.60 -28.85
CA LYS A 714 -1.27 -12.02 -30.01
C LYS A 714 -2.08 -10.92 -30.72
N LEU A 715 -1.45 -9.94 -31.37
CA LEU A 715 -2.20 -8.97 -32.18
C LEU A 715 -2.65 -9.59 -33.53
N GLY A 716 -3.71 -9.05 -34.14
CA GLY A 716 -4.26 -9.51 -35.43
C GLY A 716 -5.58 -10.28 -35.37
N SER A 717 -6.15 -10.56 -36.54
CA SER A 717 -7.51 -11.13 -36.73
C SER A 717 -7.53 -12.63 -37.08
N ALA A 718 -6.37 -13.25 -37.26
CA ALA A 718 -6.28 -14.66 -37.62
C ALA A 718 -6.53 -15.58 -36.41
N TYR A 719 -7.31 -16.65 -36.63
CA TYR A 719 -7.43 -17.73 -35.65
C TYR A 719 -6.11 -18.48 -35.49
N PRO A 720 -5.86 -19.08 -34.31
CA PRO A 720 -4.75 -20.01 -34.14
C PRO A 720 -4.82 -21.13 -35.17
N LYS A 721 -3.67 -21.49 -35.76
CA LYS A 721 -3.60 -22.60 -36.74
C LYS A 721 -3.82 -23.97 -36.09
N GLN A 722 -3.59 -24.06 -34.78
CA GLN A 722 -3.65 -25.31 -34.02
C GLN A 722 -4.90 -25.33 -33.13
N ASN A 723 -5.52 -26.51 -33.03
CA ASN A 723 -6.68 -26.74 -32.17
C ASN A 723 -6.27 -26.74 -30.69
N MET A 724 -7.18 -26.32 -29.81
CA MET A 724 -6.99 -26.61 -28.39
C MET A 724 -7.10 -28.12 -28.12
N PRO A 725 -6.29 -28.69 -27.20
CA PRO A 725 -6.38 -30.09 -26.79
C PRO A 725 -7.75 -30.51 -26.23
N LEU A 726 -8.02 -31.82 -26.18
CA LEU A 726 -9.31 -32.36 -25.71
C LEU A 726 -9.53 -32.04 -24.24
N GLY A 727 -10.74 -31.58 -23.89
CA GLY A 727 -11.07 -31.12 -22.55
C GLY A 727 -10.60 -29.70 -22.21
N MET A 728 -9.99 -28.97 -23.15
CA MET A 728 -9.57 -27.58 -22.96
C MET A 728 -10.39 -26.60 -23.80
N LEU A 729 -10.63 -25.41 -23.25
CA LEU A 729 -11.18 -24.26 -23.98
C LEU A 729 -10.12 -23.16 -24.10
N GLY A 730 -9.94 -22.62 -25.30
CA GLY A 730 -9.05 -21.49 -25.56
C GLY A 730 -9.83 -20.18 -25.67
N LEU A 731 -9.31 -19.10 -25.10
CA LEU A 731 -9.88 -17.75 -25.21
C LEU A 731 -8.96 -16.87 -26.06
N LEU A 732 -9.54 -16.12 -27.01
CA LEU A 732 -8.81 -15.16 -27.84
C LEU A 732 -9.06 -13.73 -27.35
N PHE A 733 -8.02 -13.10 -26.82
CA PHE A 733 -8.04 -11.71 -26.35
C PHE A 733 -7.38 -10.80 -27.39
N ARG A 734 -8.15 -10.46 -28.43
CA ARG A 734 -7.69 -9.59 -29.53
C ARG A 734 -8.37 -8.24 -29.39
N GLY A 735 -7.61 -7.15 -29.31
CA GLY A 735 -8.14 -5.80 -29.08
C GLY A 735 -9.20 -5.33 -30.08
N GLN A 736 -9.31 -5.95 -31.26
CA GLN A 736 -10.40 -5.79 -32.22
C GLN A 736 -10.86 -7.19 -32.70
N ALA A 737 -12.16 -7.49 -32.57
CA ALA A 737 -12.73 -8.74 -33.08
C ALA A 737 -13.10 -8.60 -34.57
N PRO A 738 -12.94 -9.65 -35.40
CA PRO A 738 -13.42 -9.62 -36.78
C PRO A 738 -14.95 -9.50 -36.79
N ASP A 739 -15.48 -8.62 -37.65
CA ASP A 739 -16.91 -8.31 -37.76
C ASP A 739 -17.78 -9.52 -38.13
N THR A 740 -17.18 -10.56 -38.72
CA THR A 740 -17.89 -11.77 -39.11
C THR A 740 -17.72 -12.87 -38.08
N THR A 741 -18.72 -13.02 -37.22
CA THR A 741 -18.96 -14.16 -36.28
C THR A 741 -19.22 -15.50 -36.97
N ARG A 742 -18.90 -15.66 -38.26
CA ARG A 742 -19.38 -16.77 -39.10
C ARG A 742 -18.80 -18.16 -38.81
N ASN A 743 -18.05 -18.36 -37.71
CA ASN A 743 -17.58 -19.68 -37.27
C ASN A 743 -17.27 -19.69 -35.75
N LEU A 744 -18.30 -19.47 -34.92
CA LEU A 744 -18.18 -19.22 -33.47
C LEU A 744 -17.52 -20.33 -32.63
N GLU A 745 -17.36 -21.56 -33.14
CA GLU A 745 -16.72 -22.67 -32.41
C GLU A 745 -15.78 -23.50 -33.29
N ARG A 746 -14.98 -22.85 -34.14
CA ARG A 746 -13.86 -23.58 -34.76
C ARG A 746 -12.89 -24.00 -33.66
N GLN A 747 -12.75 -25.31 -33.46
CA GLN A 747 -11.58 -25.91 -32.83
C GLN A 747 -11.39 -25.56 -31.33
N ARG A 748 -12.49 -25.39 -30.59
CA ARG A 748 -12.49 -25.11 -29.13
C ARG A 748 -11.84 -23.77 -28.75
N TRP A 749 -11.84 -22.81 -29.66
CA TRP A 749 -11.48 -21.41 -29.40
C TRP A 749 -12.72 -20.53 -29.33
N LYS A 750 -12.83 -19.72 -28.26
CA LYS A 750 -13.83 -18.66 -28.12
C LYS A 750 -13.19 -17.32 -28.42
N TYR A 751 -13.70 -16.63 -29.44
CA TYR A 751 -13.34 -15.24 -29.69
C TYR A 751 -14.11 -14.33 -28.74
N LEU A 752 -13.39 -13.52 -27.96
CA LEU A 752 -14.03 -12.61 -27.01
C LEU A 752 -14.42 -11.30 -27.69
N THR A 753 -15.60 -10.80 -27.34
CA THR A 753 -16.06 -9.47 -27.72
C THR A 753 -15.25 -8.39 -27.00
N ALA A 754 -15.24 -7.16 -27.53
CA ALA A 754 -14.61 -6.02 -26.86
C ALA A 754 -15.17 -5.79 -25.46
N SER A 755 -16.47 -6.00 -25.24
CA SER A 755 -17.12 -5.88 -23.92
C SER A 755 -16.63 -6.95 -22.95
N GLU A 756 -16.49 -8.21 -23.39
CA GLU A 756 -15.95 -9.29 -22.56
C GLU A 756 -14.49 -9.03 -22.18
N ILE A 757 -13.66 -8.52 -23.10
CA ILE A 757 -12.27 -8.15 -22.82
C ILE A 757 -12.21 -7.00 -21.80
N GLN A 758 -13.00 -5.93 -22.00
CA GLN A 758 -13.04 -4.80 -21.06
C GLN A 758 -13.55 -5.23 -19.68
N SER A 759 -14.56 -6.11 -19.64
CA SER A 759 -15.06 -6.69 -18.40
C SER A 759 -13.95 -7.48 -17.71
N PHE A 760 -13.23 -8.35 -18.42
CA PHE A 760 -12.13 -9.14 -17.86
C PHE A 760 -11.00 -8.27 -17.31
N LEU A 761 -10.57 -7.24 -18.05
CA LEU A 761 -9.54 -6.29 -17.61
C LEU A 761 -9.98 -5.47 -16.39
N GLY A 762 -11.26 -5.12 -16.33
CA GLY A 762 -11.81 -4.19 -15.34
C GLY A 762 -11.35 -2.74 -15.54
N LYS A 763 -11.84 -1.83 -14.68
CA LYS A 763 -11.69 -0.38 -14.87
C LYS A 763 -10.26 0.13 -14.79
N SER A 764 -9.39 -0.54 -14.03
CA SER A 764 -8.00 -0.11 -13.86
C SER A 764 -7.10 -0.49 -15.04
N LEU A 765 -7.35 -1.62 -15.70
CA LEU A 765 -6.58 -2.05 -16.89
C LEU A 765 -7.21 -1.72 -18.23
N THR A 766 -8.48 -1.28 -18.29
CA THR A 766 -9.13 -0.99 -19.58
C THR A 766 -8.37 0.06 -20.42
N ALA A 767 -7.68 1.00 -19.78
CA ALA A 767 -6.84 1.99 -20.48
C ALA A 767 -5.61 1.35 -21.18
N ALA A 768 -5.27 0.11 -20.82
CA ALA A 768 -4.20 -0.68 -21.41
C ALA A 768 -4.64 -1.53 -22.61
N CYS A 769 -5.89 -1.45 -23.05
CA CYS A 769 -6.33 -2.15 -24.26
C CYS A 769 -5.71 -1.50 -25.52
N PRO A 770 -5.17 -2.27 -26.49
CA PRO A 770 -4.51 -1.72 -27.68
C PRO A 770 -5.37 -0.78 -28.53
N ALA A 771 -6.69 -1.03 -28.64
CA ALA A 771 -7.60 -0.12 -29.35
C ALA A 771 -7.70 1.27 -28.68
N HIS A 772 -7.33 1.36 -27.40
CA HIS A 772 -7.28 2.59 -26.63
C HIS A 772 -5.85 3.14 -26.51
N TRP A 773 -4.85 2.47 -27.10
CA TRP A 773 -3.48 3.00 -27.17
C TRP A 773 -3.42 4.07 -28.27
N PRO A 774 -3.21 5.34 -27.91
CA PRO A 774 -3.06 6.41 -28.88
C PRO A 774 -1.78 6.15 -29.69
N ASN A 775 -1.94 5.98 -31.01
CA ASN A 775 -0.92 5.66 -32.02
C ASN A 775 -0.69 4.18 -32.38
N VAL A 776 -1.61 3.25 -32.09
CA VAL A 776 -1.61 1.98 -32.84
C VAL A 776 -2.17 2.28 -34.23
N THR A 777 -1.27 2.69 -35.13
CA THR A 777 -1.59 2.79 -36.55
C THR A 777 -1.69 1.34 -37.05
N PRO A 778 -2.83 0.92 -37.64
CA PRO A 778 -3.05 -0.46 -38.05
C PRO A 778 -2.05 -0.95 -39.10
#